data_AF-A0A8C3PPP3-F1
#
_entry.id   AF-A0A8C3PPP3-F1
#
_cell.length_a   1.000
_cell.length_b   1.000
_cell.length_c   1.000
_cell.angle_alpha   90.00
_cell.angle_beta   90.00
_cell.angle_gamma   90.00
#
_symmetry.space_group_name_H-M   'P 1'
#
loop_
_entity.id
_entity.type
_entity.pdbx_description
1 polymer ?
#
loop_
_entity_poly.entity_id
_entity_poly.type
_entity_poly.pdbx_seq_one_letter_code
_entity_poly.pdbx_strand_id
1 'polypeptide(L)'
;MMLADKEFVWCLWKRLQVSSPDLTQAVSLVVEREKQKAEVKDRRVLEILQAKDSKIETLEQTLTGQQQEINNLIQRKNAVEEENARLKNEFCNLNQKFKDKSQELKDTEECAQKKEEQNRLVIKHLEEENKGLNTCCADLLNDLEKLRNQEAQWETEKSGNNARIKNLETDLAEAREQMKELRSICSNLSSQVAGKQEELSQKDCDVIRELQELQNLYRQNMEHTAQQAELIKQLQALNTDTQKVLKDQEDAHTAETTSYQKLYNELTSCFEIVKKSEIQLQQNCASLQDQLLGKDQKICQLQEQLQQAHDALNQDSCPKCEVQVFQQPSLSELECLITMQKSEIELFQEKLIKASLNLAEHNMYATLESNSIRTGRKHEEPPVKRSRSLSPKSSFRESEELRKLKIAERKIENLEKTLQLKTRETDELRAAHEKREERLQMLQTNYRALKEQLKQWEEGDSRYQHADPCQLYQEDSDAVWNELAFFKMEHKKLLIEKLNLEEELDQMKVHRSVGRFTILCLQQKRQEPLFKLSEDDGVKNSTPKKNMKEVSHQTLQKVQQLERRFKVIEGELKKQKEVNKELLKEKNYLKASLKVQKEDADTRERELETLLKRIYETKKDKAELQLVIDEQEKEAASLKKQVAEANRLRNENEDLLSQVQKLKCLLEGAKAVATSGQCNCKITGTKVKLKTAKKKSSLGHHGAFLKQSIKVMSNVFENFSKDGWEDVSEKGTLCILNRTKRRNIVQKLGCPVPLLQERIKSLQQQIVVLQNEKMTAVSSAKGFKETNEKLTTQLHLADQRLQSSKLTIEVLTSNLAKWQQEKEDLQGKLKFREHLSQTAGKSEATPAPSKNSDLEMKQLQCKLKVTEQIIYDMQCDFFLSRISRLERDLSMKRHLIEDLRSRLKANQENEKTSNETLESLERKVKALAEDCSNKKSSIDSLKQRLNVAAKEKSQYEQMYEKAKDELEKKDLKLNELESKMIATEYAMTELEATASQQLHGLAKQTGQALETIQKKLLLTNDKVEEFVTFVKALTRELQQSVQELRTKIKQAKKMEEVRACKKGLSQESVQLAASILNVSTTDLEEILEVDDEETAKTKMEFEKDKEWLQYIQKLLEAQCFLVVINWLHF
;
A
#
# COMPACT_ATOMS: atom_id res chain seq x y z
N MET A 1 58.72 -137.41 18.83
CA MET A 1 60.16 -137.76 18.71
C MET A 1 60.60 -138.69 19.81
N MET A 2 60.93 -138.21 21.03
CA MET A 2 61.61 -139.02 22.07
C MET A 2 61.04 -140.43 22.34
N LEU A 3 59.72 -140.64 22.30
CA LEU A 3 59.13 -141.98 22.46
C LEU A 3 59.53 -142.92 21.31
N ALA A 4 59.19 -142.54 20.07
CA ALA A 4 59.54 -143.29 18.85
C ALA A 4 61.05 -143.47 18.68
N ASP A 5 61.87 -142.56 19.23
CA ASP A 5 63.33 -142.69 19.20
C ASP A 5 63.83 -143.74 20.20
N LYS A 6 63.22 -143.86 21.38
CA LYS A 6 63.48 -144.96 22.33
C LYS A 6 63.04 -146.31 21.76
N GLU A 7 61.86 -146.36 21.15
CA GLU A 7 61.31 -147.57 20.50
C GLU A 7 62.20 -148.01 19.32
N PHE A 8 62.66 -147.07 18.49
CA PHE A 8 63.59 -147.35 17.40
C PHE A 8 64.91 -147.94 17.91
N VAL A 9 65.54 -147.33 18.92
CA VAL A 9 66.80 -147.83 19.50
C VAL A 9 66.62 -149.23 20.11
N TRP A 10 65.50 -149.48 20.79
CA TRP A 10 65.16 -150.80 21.33
C TRP A 10 64.98 -151.87 20.23
N CYS A 11 64.27 -151.53 19.15
CA CYS A 11 64.11 -152.42 17.99
C CYS A 11 65.42 -152.68 17.24
N LEU A 12 66.31 -151.68 17.13
CA LEU A 12 67.63 -151.81 16.52
C LEU A 12 68.53 -152.72 17.35
N TRP A 13 68.61 -152.49 18.66
CA TRP A 13 69.36 -153.32 19.61
C TRP A 13 68.94 -154.79 19.54
N LYS A 14 67.62 -155.05 19.53
CA LYS A 14 67.07 -156.40 19.42
C LYS A 14 67.39 -157.10 18.08
N ARG A 15 67.58 -156.35 16.98
CA ARG A 15 68.02 -156.92 15.69
C ARG A 15 69.52 -157.23 15.67
N LEU A 16 70.34 -156.45 16.38
CA LEU A 16 71.79 -156.66 16.45
C LEU A 16 72.22 -157.84 17.34
N GLN A 17 71.30 -158.43 18.12
CA GLN A 17 71.56 -159.63 18.94
C GLN A 17 71.46 -160.97 18.19
N VAL A 18 71.09 -160.97 16.91
CA VAL A 18 71.04 -162.21 16.10
C VAL A 18 72.46 -162.66 15.75
N SER A 19 72.72 -163.98 15.74
CA SER A 19 74.05 -164.59 15.60
C SER A 19 74.87 -164.23 14.35
N SER A 20 74.25 -163.58 13.36
CA SER A 20 74.89 -163.01 12.17
C SER A 20 74.11 -161.77 11.71
N PRO A 21 74.35 -160.58 12.29
CA PRO A 21 73.53 -159.40 12.02
C PRO A 21 73.99 -158.67 10.75
N ASP A 22 73.05 -158.31 9.87
CA ASP A 22 73.34 -157.45 8.72
C ASP A 22 73.53 -156.00 9.19
N LEU A 23 74.79 -155.63 9.39
CA LEU A 23 75.23 -154.28 9.75
C LEU A 23 74.85 -153.25 8.67
N THR A 24 74.76 -153.62 7.40
CA THR A 24 74.38 -152.74 6.29
C THR A 24 72.92 -152.32 6.42
N GLN A 25 72.03 -153.28 6.68
CA GLN A 25 70.62 -153.01 6.95
C GLN A 25 70.45 -152.22 8.25
N ALA A 26 71.21 -152.54 9.31
CA ALA A 26 71.15 -151.81 10.58
C ALA A 26 71.56 -150.33 10.42
N VAL A 27 72.67 -150.05 9.71
CA VAL A 27 73.11 -148.67 9.41
C VAL A 27 72.09 -147.96 8.52
N SER A 28 71.55 -148.63 7.50
CA SER A 28 70.53 -148.06 6.60
C SER A 28 69.27 -147.61 7.37
N LEU A 29 68.84 -148.39 8.37
CA LEU A 29 67.71 -148.03 9.23
C LEU A 29 68.02 -146.83 10.15
N VAL A 30 69.27 -146.70 10.63
CA VAL A 30 69.70 -145.52 11.42
C VAL A 30 69.75 -144.27 10.54
N VAL A 31 70.31 -144.38 9.33
CA VAL A 31 70.35 -143.27 8.36
C VAL A 31 68.95 -142.82 7.99
N GLU A 32 68.03 -143.75 7.68
CA GLU A 32 66.64 -143.39 7.38
C GLU A 32 65.92 -142.79 8.60
N ARG A 33 66.24 -143.22 9.83
CA ARG A 33 65.66 -142.63 11.04
C ARG A 33 66.17 -141.21 11.33
N GLU A 34 67.45 -140.94 11.14
CA GLU A 34 67.98 -139.57 11.27
C GLU A 34 67.53 -138.67 10.11
N LYS A 35 67.39 -139.20 8.90
CA LYS A 35 66.75 -138.53 7.76
C LYS A 35 65.30 -138.13 8.09
N GLN A 36 64.48 -139.04 8.61
CA GLN A 36 63.12 -138.71 9.09
C GLN A 36 63.12 -137.63 10.20
N LYS A 37 64.13 -137.61 11.07
CA LYS A 37 64.26 -136.54 12.09
C LYS A 37 64.67 -135.19 11.47
N ALA A 38 65.50 -135.20 10.42
CA ALA A 38 65.81 -134.00 9.64
C ALA A 38 64.54 -133.50 8.93
N GLU A 39 63.88 -134.34 8.14
CA GLU A 39 62.62 -134.04 7.44
C GLU A 39 61.53 -133.49 8.38
N VAL A 40 61.41 -134.02 9.61
CA VAL A 40 60.46 -133.50 10.63
C VAL A 40 60.90 -132.16 11.23
N LYS A 41 62.21 -131.91 11.40
CA LYS A 41 62.73 -130.59 11.81
C LYS A 41 62.51 -129.57 10.70
N ASP A 42 62.87 -129.91 9.47
CA ASP A 42 62.79 -129.04 8.30
C ASP A 42 61.33 -128.71 7.99
N ARG A 43 60.43 -129.70 8.03
CA ARG A 43 58.98 -129.49 7.99
C ARG A 43 58.51 -128.54 9.09
N ARG A 44 58.96 -128.70 10.33
CA ARG A 44 58.57 -127.80 11.42
C ARG A 44 59.15 -126.39 11.26
N VAL A 45 60.33 -126.24 10.65
CA VAL A 45 60.90 -124.94 10.26
C VAL A 45 60.05 -124.31 9.16
N LEU A 46 59.64 -125.07 8.14
CA LEU A 46 58.73 -124.61 7.08
C LEU A 46 57.35 -124.21 7.63
N GLU A 47 56.78 -124.98 8.55
CA GLU A 47 55.52 -124.65 9.23
C GLU A 47 55.66 -123.35 10.08
N ILE A 48 56.81 -123.12 10.70
CA ILE A 48 57.12 -121.86 11.42
C ILE A 48 57.36 -120.69 10.46
N LEU A 49 58.00 -120.91 9.31
CA LEU A 49 58.21 -119.90 8.27
C LEU A 49 56.86 -119.50 7.66
N GLN A 50 56.05 -120.45 7.18
CA GLN A 50 54.73 -120.18 6.64
C GLN A 50 53.81 -119.44 7.62
N ALA A 51 53.87 -119.79 8.92
CA ALA A 51 53.14 -119.06 9.97
C ALA A 51 53.67 -117.64 10.21
N LYS A 52 54.98 -117.40 10.03
CA LYS A 52 55.57 -116.05 10.06
C LYS A 52 55.22 -115.27 8.80
N ASP A 53 55.27 -115.87 7.62
CA ASP A 53 54.98 -115.23 6.34
C ASP A 53 53.51 -114.78 6.29
N SER A 54 52.58 -115.65 6.70
CA SER A 54 51.16 -115.28 6.89
C SER A 54 50.99 -114.18 7.95
N LYS A 55 51.83 -114.16 9.00
CA LYS A 55 51.78 -113.11 10.02
C LYS A 55 52.34 -111.78 9.51
N ILE A 56 53.38 -111.80 8.66
CA ILE A 56 53.92 -110.63 7.95
C ILE A 56 52.85 -110.08 7.01
N GLU A 57 52.20 -110.93 6.20
CA GLU A 57 51.12 -110.53 5.30
C GLU A 57 49.99 -109.80 6.05
N THR A 58 49.51 -110.33 7.18
CA THR A 58 48.48 -109.64 7.99
C THR A 58 48.96 -108.30 8.58
N LEU A 59 50.26 -108.15 8.84
CA LEU A 59 50.84 -106.89 9.33
C LEU A 59 51.00 -105.88 8.18
N GLU A 60 51.38 -106.32 6.98
CA GLU A 60 51.45 -105.49 5.77
C GLU A 60 50.06 -105.00 5.32
N GLN A 61 49.05 -105.87 5.38
CA GLN A 61 47.64 -105.51 5.16
C GLN A 61 47.15 -104.50 6.23
N THR A 62 47.53 -104.68 7.49
CA THR A 62 47.20 -103.72 8.57
C THR A 62 47.90 -102.37 8.36
N LEU A 63 49.20 -102.39 8.02
CA LEU A 63 50.02 -101.21 7.80
C LEU A 63 49.56 -100.40 6.58
N THR A 64 49.20 -101.07 5.48
CA THR A 64 48.65 -100.41 4.29
C THR A 64 47.28 -99.81 4.56
N GLY A 65 46.41 -100.47 5.34
CA GLY A 65 45.16 -99.89 5.82
C GLY A 65 45.37 -98.63 6.68
N GLN A 66 46.30 -98.69 7.64
CA GLN A 66 46.68 -97.53 8.46
C GLN A 66 47.28 -96.40 7.63
N GLN A 67 48.12 -96.69 6.64
CA GLN A 67 48.67 -95.69 5.73
C GLN A 67 47.60 -95.02 4.87
N GLN A 68 46.58 -95.78 4.42
CA GLN A 68 45.41 -95.20 3.72
C GLN A 68 44.59 -94.30 4.65
N GLU A 69 44.36 -94.69 5.90
CA GLU A 69 43.67 -93.84 6.88
C GLU A 69 44.45 -92.55 7.18
N ILE A 70 45.77 -92.64 7.38
CA ILE A 70 46.66 -91.48 7.54
C ILE A 70 46.57 -90.55 6.31
N ASN A 71 46.62 -91.09 5.10
CA ASN A 71 46.49 -90.30 3.87
C ASN A 71 45.12 -89.61 3.79
N ASN A 72 44.04 -90.31 4.15
CA ASN A 72 42.68 -89.77 4.19
C ASN A 72 42.49 -88.71 5.30
N LEU A 73 43.25 -88.78 6.40
CA LEU A 73 43.30 -87.75 7.44
C LEU A 73 44.08 -86.52 6.98
N ILE A 74 45.22 -86.71 6.29
CA ILE A 74 46.01 -85.62 5.69
C ILE A 74 45.19 -84.86 4.64
N GLN A 75 44.47 -85.55 3.76
CA GLN A 75 43.60 -84.88 2.77
C GLN A 75 42.50 -84.03 3.43
N ARG A 76 41.85 -84.56 4.48
CA ARG A 76 40.85 -83.80 5.26
C ARG A 76 41.47 -82.61 5.99
N LYS A 77 42.67 -82.77 6.57
CA LYS A 77 43.43 -81.67 7.19
C LYS A 77 43.71 -80.56 6.18
N ASN A 78 44.24 -80.91 5.01
CA ASN A 78 44.59 -79.93 3.97
C ASN A 78 43.35 -79.16 3.48
N ALA A 79 42.22 -79.83 3.26
CA ALA A 79 40.96 -79.17 2.89
C ALA A 79 40.48 -78.18 3.96
N VAL A 80 40.59 -78.53 5.23
CA VAL A 80 40.28 -77.62 6.36
C VAL A 80 41.30 -76.48 6.47
N GLU A 81 42.58 -76.69 6.17
CA GLU A 81 43.59 -75.63 6.12
C GLU A 81 43.33 -74.65 4.93
N GLU A 82 42.89 -75.14 3.78
CA GLU A 82 42.41 -74.30 2.66
C GLU A 82 41.16 -73.49 3.03
N GLU A 83 40.17 -74.09 3.69
CA GLU A 83 38.96 -73.40 4.14
C GLU A 83 39.30 -72.30 5.15
N ASN A 84 40.15 -72.60 6.14
CA ASN A 84 40.65 -71.60 7.09
C ASN A 84 41.43 -70.47 6.39
N ALA A 85 42.21 -70.77 5.34
CA ALA A 85 42.89 -69.73 4.55
C ALA A 85 41.89 -68.84 3.79
N ARG A 86 40.81 -69.40 3.23
CA ARG A 86 39.72 -68.63 2.58
C ARG A 86 39.01 -67.73 3.59
N LEU A 87 38.57 -68.29 4.72
CA LEU A 87 37.90 -67.54 5.79
C LEU A 87 38.79 -66.43 6.38
N LYS A 88 40.10 -66.68 6.52
CA LYS A 88 41.07 -65.66 6.97
C LYS A 88 41.20 -64.52 5.95
N ASN A 89 41.25 -64.83 4.66
CA ASN A 89 41.26 -63.82 3.60
C ASN A 89 39.95 -63.02 3.55
N GLU A 90 38.80 -63.67 3.72
CA GLU A 90 37.49 -62.99 3.83
C GLU A 90 37.41 -62.09 5.05
N PHE A 91 37.91 -62.53 6.21
CA PHE A 91 38.01 -61.70 7.42
C PHE A 91 38.93 -60.49 7.21
N CYS A 92 40.10 -60.66 6.56
CA CYS A 92 40.97 -59.55 6.19
C CYS A 92 40.27 -58.55 5.25
N ASN A 93 39.52 -59.05 4.25
CA ASN A 93 38.76 -58.21 3.31
C ASN A 93 37.60 -57.47 4.00
N LEU A 94 36.91 -58.08 4.95
CA LEU A 94 35.85 -57.46 5.74
C LEU A 94 36.42 -56.40 6.72
N ASN A 95 37.54 -56.71 7.38
CA ASN A 95 38.25 -55.78 8.25
C ASN A 95 38.77 -54.55 7.48
N GLN A 96 39.27 -54.74 6.25
CA GLN A 96 39.65 -53.62 5.40
C GLN A 96 38.44 -52.78 5.02
N LYS A 97 37.36 -53.39 4.52
CA LYS A 97 36.09 -52.67 4.21
C LYS A 97 35.51 -51.93 5.42
N PHE A 98 35.71 -52.43 6.63
CA PHE A 98 35.32 -51.75 7.86
C PHE A 98 36.18 -50.50 8.12
N LYS A 99 37.51 -50.58 7.95
CA LYS A 99 38.40 -49.41 8.01
C LYS A 99 38.07 -48.38 6.93
N ASP A 100 37.88 -48.82 5.69
CA ASP A 100 37.56 -47.96 4.54
C ASP A 100 36.27 -47.17 4.83
N LYS A 101 35.22 -47.85 5.30
CA LYS A 101 33.96 -47.20 5.73
C LYS A 101 34.10 -46.33 6.96
N SER A 102 34.94 -46.70 7.92
CA SER A 102 35.21 -45.87 9.10
C SER A 102 35.91 -44.56 8.72
N GLN A 103 36.76 -44.58 7.68
CA GLN A 103 37.38 -43.38 7.12
C GLN A 103 36.38 -42.57 6.28
N GLU A 104 35.56 -43.21 5.43
CA GLU A 104 34.48 -42.56 4.68
C GLU A 104 33.49 -41.83 5.59
N LEU A 105 33.11 -42.44 6.72
CA LEU A 105 32.28 -41.80 7.75
C LEU A 105 32.98 -40.59 8.39
N LYS A 106 34.27 -40.71 8.73
CA LYS A 106 35.06 -39.60 9.28
C LYS A 106 35.20 -38.43 8.29
N ASP A 107 35.45 -38.72 7.01
CA ASP A 107 35.62 -37.72 5.96
C ASP A 107 34.28 -37.00 5.66
N THR A 108 33.16 -37.73 5.73
CA THR A 108 31.81 -37.14 5.59
C THR A 108 31.38 -36.35 6.82
N GLU A 109 31.79 -36.76 8.02
CA GLU A 109 31.61 -35.99 9.26
C GLU A 109 32.42 -34.68 9.24
N GLU A 110 33.71 -34.72 8.86
CA GLU A 110 34.53 -33.51 8.73
C GLU A 110 33.98 -32.56 7.64
N CYS A 111 33.42 -33.11 6.55
CA CYS A 111 32.73 -32.35 5.52
C CYS A 111 31.41 -31.72 6.02
N ALA A 112 30.70 -32.38 6.94
CA ALA A 112 29.51 -31.84 7.60
C ALA A 112 29.88 -30.70 8.57
N GLN A 113 30.86 -30.93 9.45
CA GLN A 113 31.36 -29.93 10.42
C GLN A 113 31.87 -28.66 9.71
N LYS A 114 32.59 -28.79 8.58
CA LYS A 114 33.02 -27.63 7.77
C LYS A 114 31.85 -26.84 7.18
N LYS A 115 30.76 -27.50 6.78
CA LYS A 115 29.53 -26.83 6.31
C LYS A 115 28.76 -26.20 7.46
N GLU A 116 28.75 -26.81 8.63
CA GLU A 116 28.12 -26.27 9.84
C GLU A 116 28.81 -24.99 10.31
N GLU A 117 30.15 -24.97 10.39
CA GLU A 117 30.90 -23.74 10.71
C GLU A 117 30.77 -22.67 9.61
N GLN A 118 30.69 -23.05 8.32
CA GLN A 118 30.33 -22.11 7.25
C GLN A 118 28.93 -21.51 7.44
N ASN A 119 27.93 -22.33 7.77
CA ASN A 119 26.57 -21.86 8.06
C ASN A 119 26.55 -20.93 9.29
N ARG A 120 27.31 -21.26 10.34
CA ARG A 120 27.48 -20.45 11.55
C ARG A 120 28.08 -19.08 11.25
N LEU A 121 29.10 -19.02 10.39
CA LEU A 121 29.71 -17.75 9.93
C LEU A 121 28.71 -16.91 9.11
N VAL A 122 27.91 -17.54 8.24
CA VAL A 122 26.84 -16.85 7.48
C VAL A 122 25.74 -16.34 8.41
N ILE A 123 25.31 -17.13 9.41
CA ILE A 123 24.35 -16.69 10.43
C ILE A 123 24.90 -15.48 11.20
N LYS A 124 26.17 -15.51 11.63
CA LYS A 124 26.82 -14.40 12.32
C LYS A 124 26.85 -13.12 11.47
N HIS A 125 27.12 -13.22 10.16
CA HIS A 125 27.05 -12.09 9.23
C HIS A 125 25.62 -11.52 9.13
N LEU A 126 24.63 -12.40 8.94
CA LEU A 126 23.21 -11.99 8.86
C LEU A 126 22.72 -11.37 10.18
N GLU A 127 23.20 -11.83 11.33
CA GLU A 127 22.95 -11.19 12.61
C GLU A 127 23.59 -9.80 12.73
N GLU A 128 24.79 -9.61 12.21
CA GLU A 128 25.49 -8.32 12.20
C GLU A 128 24.82 -7.31 11.26
N GLU A 129 24.39 -7.76 10.07
CA GLU A 129 23.54 -6.97 9.17
C GLU A 129 22.18 -6.64 9.81
N ASN A 130 21.53 -7.60 10.47
CA ASN A 130 20.26 -7.36 11.16
C ASN A 130 20.44 -6.39 12.35
N LYS A 131 21.56 -6.45 13.10
CA LYS A 131 21.89 -5.46 14.13
C LYS A 131 22.02 -4.06 13.52
N GLY A 132 22.75 -3.91 12.40
CA GLY A 132 22.88 -2.65 11.66
C GLY A 132 21.55 -2.10 11.12
N LEU A 133 20.69 -2.97 10.57
CA LEU A 133 19.35 -2.60 10.12
C LEU A 133 18.45 -2.16 11.28
N ASN A 134 18.52 -2.82 12.45
CA ASN A 134 17.77 -2.40 13.63
C ASN A 134 18.24 -1.04 14.18
N THR A 135 19.54 -0.74 14.13
CA THR A 135 20.04 0.62 14.43
C THR A 135 19.48 1.64 13.45
N CYS A 136 19.53 1.37 12.14
CA CYS A 136 18.95 2.25 11.12
C CYS A 136 17.44 2.46 11.32
N CYS A 137 16.68 1.43 11.70
CA CYS A 137 15.27 1.54 12.05
C CYS A 137 15.03 2.40 13.30
N ALA A 138 15.88 2.28 14.33
CA ALA A 138 15.80 3.12 15.52
C ALA A 138 16.11 4.59 15.21
N ASP A 139 17.11 4.87 14.38
CA ASP A 139 17.45 6.23 13.94
C ASP A 139 16.32 6.85 13.09
N LEU A 140 15.72 6.09 12.17
CA LEU A 140 14.56 6.52 11.40
C LEU A 140 13.32 6.77 12.29
N LEU A 141 13.10 5.97 13.34
CA LEU A 141 12.05 6.22 14.32
C LEU A 141 12.32 7.50 15.14
N ASN A 142 13.57 7.74 15.52
CA ASN A 142 13.97 8.98 16.19
C ASN A 142 13.76 10.21 15.29
N ASP A 143 14.06 10.11 13.98
CA ASP A 143 13.84 11.20 13.02
C ASP A 143 12.35 11.43 12.72
N LEU A 144 11.54 10.37 12.64
CA LEU A 144 10.08 10.51 12.55
C LEU A 144 9.49 11.19 13.79
N GLU A 145 9.96 10.87 14.99
CA GLU A 145 9.50 11.53 16.22
C GLU A 145 10.01 12.98 16.31
N LYS A 146 11.22 13.31 15.82
CA LYS A 146 11.66 14.72 15.65
C LYS A 146 10.74 15.48 14.70
N LEU A 147 10.40 14.92 13.54
CA LEU A 147 9.50 15.53 12.56
C LEU A 147 8.09 15.73 13.14
N ARG A 148 7.58 14.77 13.91
CA ARG A 148 6.30 14.86 14.61
C ARG A 148 6.27 15.94 15.68
N ASN A 149 7.37 16.11 16.42
CA ASN A 149 7.50 17.21 17.39
C ASN A 149 7.61 18.57 16.69
N GLN A 150 8.22 18.65 15.51
CA GLN A 150 8.17 19.85 14.65
C GLN A 150 6.75 20.10 14.13
N GLU A 151 6.02 19.09 13.65
CA GLU A 151 4.60 19.21 13.22
C GLU A 151 3.72 19.75 14.35
N ALA A 152 3.89 19.25 15.58
CA ALA A 152 3.21 19.78 16.76
C ALA A 152 3.54 21.26 17.02
N GLN A 153 4.81 21.68 16.87
CA GLN A 153 5.21 23.09 16.96
C GLN A 153 4.53 23.92 15.87
N TRP A 154 4.59 23.49 14.60
CA TRP A 154 3.93 24.16 13.48
C TRP A 154 2.41 24.31 13.68
N GLU A 155 1.71 23.30 14.20
CA GLU A 155 0.29 23.42 14.52
C GLU A 155 0.01 24.40 15.67
N THR A 156 0.87 24.47 16.70
CA THR A 156 0.73 25.51 17.73
C THR A 156 0.95 26.92 17.16
N GLU A 157 1.98 27.14 16.34
CA GLU A 157 2.21 28.43 15.66
C GLU A 157 1.06 28.79 14.71
N LYS A 158 0.57 27.83 13.93
CA LYS A 158 -0.59 27.96 13.03
C LYS A 158 -1.87 28.29 13.80
N SER A 159 -2.08 27.71 14.99
CA SER A 159 -3.20 28.07 15.87
C SER A 159 -3.08 29.51 16.39
N GLY A 160 -1.88 29.94 16.80
CA GLY A 160 -1.61 31.32 17.23
C GLY A 160 -1.73 32.34 16.09
N ASN A 161 -1.31 31.98 14.89
CA ASN A 161 -1.47 32.80 13.69
C ASN A 161 -2.92 32.86 13.22
N ASN A 162 -3.71 31.78 13.33
CA ASN A 162 -5.16 31.83 13.13
C ASN A 162 -5.86 32.71 14.17
N ALA A 163 -5.43 32.71 15.43
CA ALA A 163 -5.95 33.63 16.44
C ALA A 163 -5.62 35.11 16.09
N ARG A 164 -4.39 35.39 15.63
CA ARG A 164 -4.00 36.72 15.12
C ARG A 164 -4.84 37.14 13.91
N ILE A 165 -5.05 36.24 12.94
CA ILE A 165 -5.88 36.49 11.76
C ILE A 165 -7.32 36.80 12.19
N LYS A 166 -7.91 36.01 13.09
CA LYS A 166 -9.27 36.24 13.59
C LYS A 166 -9.41 37.59 14.30
N ASN A 167 -8.40 38.02 15.05
CA ASN A 167 -8.38 39.36 15.65
C ASN A 167 -8.31 40.44 14.57
N LEU A 168 -7.43 40.31 13.58
CA LEU A 168 -7.36 41.24 12.44
C LEU A 168 -8.66 41.26 11.61
N GLU A 169 -9.39 40.13 11.54
CA GLU A 169 -10.72 40.07 10.92
C GLU A 169 -11.78 40.82 11.74
N THR A 170 -11.73 40.79 13.08
CA THR A 170 -12.59 41.63 13.93
C THR A 170 -12.22 43.10 13.85
N ASP A 171 -10.92 43.45 13.85
CA ASP A 171 -10.44 44.83 13.69
C ASP A 171 -10.87 45.40 12.33
N LEU A 172 -10.77 44.60 11.26
CA LEU A 172 -11.27 44.97 9.92
C LEU A 172 -12.79 45.01 9.83
N ALA A 173 -13.52 44.27 10.66
CA ALA A 173 -14.98 44.38 10.74
C ALA A 173 -15.38 45.67 11.46
N GLU A 174 -14.75 46.00 12.59
CA GLU A 174 -14.99 47.25 13.32
C GLU A 174 -14.64 48.47 12.46
N ALA A 175 -13.47 48.48 11.82
CA ALA A 175 -13.07 49.54 10.88
C ALA A 175 -14.04 49.67 9.69
N ARG A 176 -14.71 48.59 9.26
CA ARG A 176 -15.78 48.66 8.24
C ARG A 176 -17.07 49.29 8.78
N GLU A 177 -17.45 49.04 10.03
CA GLU A 177 -18.59 49.73 10.64
C GLU A 177 -18.28 51.21 10.88
N GLN A 178 -17.09 51.55 11.39
CA GLN A 178 -16.61 52.93 11.49
C GLN A 178 -16.60 53.62 10.10
N MET A 179 -16.21 52.92 9.03
CA MET A 179 -16.35 53.44 7.65
C MET A 179 -17.80 53.61 7.18
N LYS A 180 -18.77 52.80 7.65
CA LYS A 180 -20.20 52.99 7.35
C LYS A 180 -20.76 54.19 8.11
N GLU A 181 -20.36 54.38 9.36
CA GLU A 181 -20.73 55.55 10.17
C GLU A 181 -20.14 56.84 9.58
N LEU A 182 -18.85 56.86 9.23
CA LEU A 182 -18.25 57.99 8.51
C LEU A 182 -18.95 58.25 7.17
N ARG A 183 -19.40 57.21 6.45
CA ARG A 183 -20.21 57.38 5.22
C ARG A 183 -21.61 57.92 5.50
N SER A 184 -22.29 57.53 6.57
CA SER A 184 -23.60 58.09 6.91
C SER A 184 -23.47 59.54 7.39
N ILE A 185 -22.42 59.88 8.15
CA ILE A 185 -22.05 61.26 8.50
C ILE A 185 -21.76 62.07 7.23
N CYS A 186 -20.93 61.58 6.31
CA CYS A 186 -20.66 62.25 5.03
C CYS A 186 -21.93 62.41 4.19
N SER A 187 -22.83 61.42 4.18
CA SER A 187 -24.13 61.52 3.48
C SER A 187 -25.03 62.57 4.11
N ASN A 188 -25.11 62.62 5.45
CA ASN A 188 -25.90 63.60 6.18
C ASN A 188 -25.36 65.03 5.99
N LEU A 189 -24.04 65.20 6.02
CA LEU A 189 -23.38 66.47 5.68
C LEU A 189 -23.59 66.84 4.22
N SER A 190 -23.55 65.89 3.28
CA SER A 190 -23.87 66.14 1.87
C SER A 190 -25.32 66.57 1.68
N SER A 191 -26.27 66.01 2.43
CA SER A 191 -27.68 66.44 2.42
C SER A 191 -27.85 67.84 3.03
N GLN A 192 -27.11 68.18 4.09
CA GLN A 192 -27.10 69.55 4.65
C GLN A 192 -26.49 70.56 3.68
N VAL A 193 -25.40 70.21 2.98
CA VAL A 193 -24.79 71.04 1.93
C VAL A 193 -25.73 71.18 0.74
N ALA A 194 -26.42 70.12 0.32
CA ALA A 194 -27.42 70.20 -0.74
C ALA A 194 -28.59 71.14 -0.36
N GLY A 195 -29.17 70.97 0.84
CA GLY A 195 -30.23 71.86 1.35
C GLY A 195 -29.77 73.31 1.52
N LYS A 196 -28.50 73.55 1.87
CA LYS A 196 -27.92 74.91 1.92
C LYS A 196 -27.63 75.48 0.53
N GLN A 197 -27.25 74.65 -0.44
CA GLN A 197 -27.13 75.06 -1.84
C GLN A 197 -28.49 75.38 -2.44
N GLU A 198 -29.55 74.65 -2.06
CA GLU A 198 -30.93 74.94 -2.45
C GLU A 198 -31.45 76.22 -1.79
N GLU A 199 -31.20 76.44 -0.49
CA GLU A 199 -31.51 77.70 0.21
C GLU A 199 -30.77 78.91 -0.41
N LEU A 200 -29.50 78.71 -0.83
CA LEU A 200 -28.74 79.73 -1.57
C LEU A 200 -29.34 79.96 -2.96
N SER A 201 -29.65 78.90 -3.70
CA SER A 201 -30.24 79.02 -5.05
C SER A 201 -31.61 79.71 -5.00
N GLN A 202 -32.40 79.48 -3.96
CA GLN A 202 -33.66 80.20 -3.71
C GLN A 202 -33.39 81.68 -3.43
N LYS A 203 -32.40 82.01 -2.58
CA LYS A 203 -32.01 83.41 -2.32
C LYS A 203 -31.45 84.11 -3.55
N ASP A 204 -30.69 83.40 -4.40
CA ASP A 204 -30.22 83.92 -5.68
C ASP A 204 -31.42 84.18 -6.62
N CYS A 205 -32.43 83.29 -6.65
CA CYS A 205 -33.68 83.53 -7.37
C CYS A 205 -34.46 84.74 -6.83
N ASP A 206 -34.50 84.92 -5.51
CA ASP A 206 -35.16 86.05 -4.87
C ASP A 206 -34.42 87.37 -5.10
N VAL A 207 -33.08 87.38 -5.06
CA VAL A 207 -32.25 88.55 -5.42
C VAL A 207 -32.37 88.85 -6.93
N ILE A 208 -32.43 87.84 -7.80
CA ILE A 208 -32.72 88.04 -9.22
C ILE A 208 -34.10 88.65 -9.41
N ARG A 209 -35.10 88.23 -8.62
CA ARG A 209 -36.46 88.80 -8.64
C ARG A 209 -36.48 90.25 -8.15
N GLU A 210 -35.83 90.57 -7.04
CA GLU A 210 -35.66 91.95 -6.55
C GLU A 210 -34.92 92.84 -7.56
N LEU A 211 -33.88 92.32 -8.23
CA LEU A 211 -33.17 93.02 -9.31
C LEU A 211 -34.05 93.22 -10.55
N GLN A 212 -34.90 92.25 -10.90
CA GLN A 212 -35.86 92.35 -12.00
C GLN A 212 -36.95 93.40 -11.68
N GLU A 213 -37.43 93.43 -10.44
CA GLU A 213 -38.39 94.42 -9.93
C GLU A 213 -37.77 95.83 -9.92
N LEU A 214 -36.52 95.99 -9.44
CA LEU A 214 -35.75 97.24 -9.52
C LEU A 214 -35.48 97.68 -10.96
N GLN A 215 -35.18 96.75 -11.88
CA GLN A 215 -34.99 97.06 -13.30
C GLN A 215 -36.30 97.52 -13.96
N ASN A 216 -37.44 96.96 -13.55
CA ASN A 216 -38.75 97.39 -14.01
C ASN A 216 -39.17 98.75 -13.44
N LEU A 217 -38.90 99.02 -12.15
CA LEU A 217 -39.08 100.34 -11.55
C LEU A 217 -38.17 101.40 -12.19
N TYR A 218 -36.91 101.05 -12.52
CA TYR A 218 -36.01 101.93 -13.26
C TYR A 218 -36.52 102.21 -14.67
N ARG A 219 -37.08 101.19 -15.37
CA ARG A 219 -37.73 101.36 -16.67
C ARG A 219 -38.93 102.31 -16.59
N GLN A 220 -39.82 102.12 -15.61
CA GLN A 220 -40.95 103.02 -15.37
C GLN A 220 -40.50 104.45 -15.06
N ASN A 221 -39.43 104.62 -14.28
CA ASN A 221 -38.87 105.94 -13.97
C ASN A 221 -38.22 106.59 -15.22
N MET A 222 -37.60 105.80 -16.09
CA MET A 222 -37.13 106.27 -17.41
C MET A 222 -38.29 106.64 -18.33
N GLU A 223 -39.41 105.91 -18.31
CA GLU A 223 -40.65 106.24 -19.04
C GLU A 223 -41.30 107.52 -18.49
N HIS A 224 -41.34 107.71 -17.17
CA HIS A 224 -41.77 108.97 -16.54
C HIS A 224 -40.83 110.14 -16.86
N THR A 225 -39.51 109.90 -16.91
CA THR A 225 -38.51 110.90 -17.34
C THR A 225 -38.71 111.26 -18.81
N ALA A 226 -39.06 110.30 -19.67
CA ALA A 226 -39.40 110.55 -21.07
C ALA A 226 -40.74 111.31 -21.22
N GLN A 227 -41.76 110.99 -20.41
CA GLN A 227 -43.01 111.73 -20.33
C GLN A 227 -42.79 113.19 -19.87
N GLN A 228 -41.92 113.41 -18.88
CA GLN A 228 -41.50 114.74 -18.45
C GLN A 228 -40.71 115.48 -19.54
N ALA A 229 -39.81 114.80 -20.26
CA ALA A 229 -39.08 115.40 -21.37
C ALA A 229 -40.00 115.77 -22.55
N GLU A 230 -41.04 114.98 -22.84
CA GLU A 230 -42.04 115.30 -23.86
C GLU A 230 -42.97 116.43 -23.41
N LEU A 231 -43.35 116.49 -22.13
CA LEU A 231 -44.04 117.64 -21.55
C LEU A 231 -43.18 118.92 -21.62
N ILE A 232 -41.87 118.82 -21.37
CA ILE A 232 -40.92 119.93 -21.54
C ILE A 232 -40.85 120.35 -23.01
N LYS A 233 -40.83 119.43 -23.98
CA LYS A 233 -40.95 119.79 -25.41
C LYS A 233 -42.27 120.49 -25.72
N GLN A 234 -43.39 120.02 -25.18
CA GLN A 234 -44.71 120.64 -25.42
C GLN A 234 -44.77 122.06 -24.82
N LEU A 235 -44.19 122.27 -23.64
CA LEU A 235 -44.05 123.60 -23.04
C LEU A 235 -43.06 124.48 -23.80
N GLN A 236 -41.97 123.92 -24.35
CA GLN A 236 -41.04 124.65 -25.22
C GLN A 236 -41.68 125.04 -26.55
N ALA A 237 -42.45 124.14 -27.18
CA ALA A 237 -43.21 124.40 -28.40
C ALA A 237 -44.25 125.50 -28.17
N LEU A 238 -45.03 125.40 -27.10
CA LEU A 238 -46.00 126.42 -26.68
C LEU A 238 -45.34 127.76 -26.38
N ASN A 239 -44.14 127.77 -25.80
CA ASN A 239 -43.36 128.99 -25.58
C ASN A 239 -42.85 129.58 -26.91
N THR A 240 -42.38 128.76 -27.87
CA THR A 240 -42.01 129.26 -29.20
C THR A 240 -43.21 129.77 -29.99
N ASP A 241 -44.38 129.14 -29.87
CA ASP A 241 -45.62 129.66 -30.48
C ASP A 241 -46.10 130.94 -29.79
N THR A 242 -45.93 131.06 -28.46
CA THR A 242 -46.23 132.30 -27.73
C THR A 242 -45.28 133.43 -28.15
N GLN A 243 -43.98 133.16 -28.26
CA GLN A 243 -43.00 134.12 -28.77
C GLN A 243 -43.25 134.49 -30.24
N LYS A 244 -43.73 133.54 -31.05
CA LYS A 244 -44.14 133.79 -32.43
C LYS A 244 -45.38 134.69 -32.48
N VAL A 245 -46.42 134.42 -31.70
CA VAL A 245 -47.62 135.26 -31.62
C VAL A 245 -47.28 136.67 -31.13
N LEU A 246 -46.41 136.80 -30.11
CA LEU A 246 -45.90 138.10 -29.68
C LEU A 246 -45.15 138.83 -30.80
N LYS A 247 -44.35 138.10 -31.61
CA LYS A 247 -43.64 138.68 -32.76
C LYS A 247 -44.57 139.07 -33.92
N ASP A 248 -45.53 138.21 -34.27
CA ASP A 248 -46.57 138.51 -35.25
C ASP A 248 -47.39 139.75 -34.80
N GLN A 249 -47.53 139.97 -33.48
CA GLN A 249 -48.17 141.14 -32.87
C GLN A 249 -47.26 142.39 -32.81
N GLU A 250 -45.94 142.24 -32.59
CA GLU A 250 -44.94 143.31 -32.76
C GLU A 250 -44.89 143.79 -34.23
N ASP A 251 -44.88 142.86 -35.18
CA ASP A 251 -44.90 143.16 -36.62
C ASP A 251 -46.23 143.81 -37.03
N ALA A 252 -47.36 143.40 -36.44
CA ALA A 252 -48.65 144.07 -36.62
C ALA A 252 -48.66 145.51 -36.09
N HIS A 253 -48.19 145.75 -34.86
CA HIS A 253 -48.08 147.11 -34.30
C HIS A 253 -47.04 147.97 -35.05
N THR A 254 -46.01 147.36 -35.63
CA THR A 254 -45.07 148.04 -36.53
C THR A 254 -45.76 148.44 -37.83
N ALA A 255 -46.58 147.56 -38.42
CA ALA A 255 -47.40 147.88 -39.58
C ALA A 255 -48.41 149.01 -39.30
N GLU A 256 -49.13 148.97 -38.17
CA GLU A 256 -50.00 150.05 -37.68
C GLU A 256 -49.22 151.36 -37.52
N THR A 257 -48.04 151.33 -36.89
CA THR A 257 -47.19 152.52 -36.72
C THR A 257 -46.80 153.13 -38.08
N THR A 258 -46.46 152.30 -39.08
CA THR A 258 -46.19 152.80 -40.44
C THR A 258 -47.44 153.29 -41.17
N SER A 259 -48.64 152.80 -40.84
CA SER A 259 -49.90 153.29 -41.41
C SER A 259 -50.28 154.64 -40.82
N TYR A 260 -50.15 154.82 -39.49
CA TYR A 260 -50.31 156.12 -38.84
C TYR A 260 -49.29 157.15 -39.35
N GLN A 261 -48.02 156.76 -39.55
CA GLN A 261 -47.00 157.64 -40.12
C GLN A 261 -47.32 158.06 -41.57
N LYS A 262 -47.88 157.16 -42.39
CA LYS A 262 -48.39 157.53 -43.73
C LYS A 262 -49.56 158.50 -43.64
N LEU A 263 -50.56 158.20 -42.79
CA LEU A 263 -51.74 159.06 -42.61
C LEU A 263 -51.35 160.47 -42.14
N TYR A 264 -50.36 160.58 -41.26
CA TYR A 264 -49.82 161.86 -40.79
C TYR A 264 -49.10 162.65 -41.91
N ASN A 265 -48.37 161.95 -42.77
CA ASN A 265 -47.71 162.55 -43.94
C ASN A 265 -48.75 163.01 -44.99
N GLU A 266 -49.80 162.22 -45.23
CA GLU A 266 -50.92 162.57 -46.13
C GLU A 266 -51.70 163.79 -45.60
N LEU A 267 -52.02 163.81 -44.30
CA LEU A 267 -52.66 164.95 -43.63
C LEU A 267 -51.80 166.22 -43.73
N THR A 268 -50.49 166.11 -43.57
CA THR A 268 -49.53 167.21 -43.75
C THR A 268 -49.52 167.71 -45.20
N SER A 269 -49.58 166.80 -46.18
CA SER A 269 -49.67 167.17 -47.60
C SER A 269 -50.98 167.89 -47.93
N CYS A 270 -52.12 167.46 -47.36
CA CYS A 270 -53.41 168.12 -47.51
C CYS A 270 -53.40 169.54 -46.91
N PHE A 271 -52.81 169.71 -45.72
CA PHE A 271 -52.65 171.02 -45.08
C PHE A 271 -51.84 172.00 -45.94
N GLU A 272 -50.74 171.54 -46.52
CA GLU A 272 -49.91 172.33 -47.44
C GLU A 272 -50.55 172.60 -48.81
N ILE A 273 -51.61 171.89 -49.21
CA ILE A 273 -52.41 172.19 -50.41
C ILE A 273 -53.45 173.27 -50.08
N VAL A 274 -54.21 173.11 -48.97
CA VAL A 274 -55.21 174.09 -48.51
C VAL A 274 -54.57 175.47 -48.32
N LYS A 275 -53.45 175.52 -47.58
CA LYS A 275 -52.65 176.73 -47.33
C LYS A 275 -52.20 177.45 -48.61
N LYS A 276 -51.92 176.72 -49.71
CA LYS A 276 -51.58 177.32 -51.01
C LYS A 276 -52.80 177.88 -51.72
N SER A 277 -53.95 177.20 -51.64
CA SER A 277 -55.22 177.71 -52.19
C SER A 277 -55.74 178.95 -51.45
N GLU A 278 -55.52 179.02 -50.13
CA GLU A 278 -55.89 180.16 -49.29
C GLU A 278 -55.12 181.44 -49.68
N ILE A 279 -53.79 181.34 -49.82
CA ILE A 279 -52.94 182.44 -50.29
C ILE A 279 -53.37 182.91 -51.70
N GLN A 280 -53.75 181.97 -52.57
CA GLN A 280 -54.18 182.28 -53.94
C GLN A 280 -55.55 182.99 -53.98
N LEU A 281 -56.46 182.68 -53.06
CA LEU A 281 -57.71 183.41 -52.88
C LEU A 281 -57.47 184.82 -52.30
N GLN A 282 -56.59 184.95 -51.31
CA GLN A 282 -56.24 186.25 -50.71
C GLN A 282 -55.62 187.22 -51.75
N GLN A 283 -54.75 186.75 -52.64
CA GLN A 283 -54.19 187.57 -53.73
C GLN A 283 -55.25 188.03 -54.74
N ASN A 284 -56.21 187.16 -55.09
CA ASN A 284 -57.30 187.53 -55.99
C ASN A 284 -58.19 188.64 -55.38
N CYS A 285 -58.56 188.51 -54.11
CA CYS A 285 -59.33 189.52 -53.38
C CYS A 285 -58.62 190.89 -53.36
N ALA A 286 -57.32 190.93 -53.06
CA ALA A 286 -56.55 192.17 -53.04
C ALA A 286 -56.59 192.92 -54.38
N SER A 287 -56.37 192.19 -55.50
CA SER A 287 -56.32 192.81 -56.84
C SER A 287 -57.64 193.42 -57.32
N LEU A 288 -58.78 192.90 -56.83
CA LEU A 288 -60.12 193.45 -57.11
C LEU A 288 -60.42 194.66 -56.22
N GLN A 289 -59.89 194.67 -55.00
CA GLN A 289 -60.08 195.76 -54.04
C GLN A 289 -59.36 197.05 -54.48
N ASP A 290 -58.14 196.95 -55.03
CA ASP A 290 -57.43 198.10 -55.61
C ASP A 290 -58.16 198.68 -56.85
N GLN A 291 -58.76 197.82 -57.69
CA GLN A 291 -59.55 198.27 -58.85
C GLN A 291 -60.85 198.97 -58.46
N LEU A 292 -61.42 198.63 -57.30
CA LEU A 292 -62.57 199.32 -56.73
C LEU A 292 -62.14 200.69 -56.19
N LEU A 293 -61.08 200.74 -55.37
CA LEU A 293 -60.51 201.97 -54.81
C LEU A 293 -60.12 203.00 -55.88
N GLY A 294 -59.56 202.56 -57.01
CA GLY A 294 -59.25 203.42 -58.15
C GLY A 294 -60.46 203.99 -58.92
N LYS A 295 -61.65 203.41 -58.74
CA LYS A 295 -62.93 203.99 -59.19
C LYS A 295 -63.58 204.83 -58.11
N ASP A 296 -63.55 204.39 -56.86
CA ASP A 296 -64.14 205.11 -55.73
C ASP A 296 -63.45 206.45 -55.49
N GLN A 297 -62.12 206.58 -55.65
CA GLN A 297 -61.44 207.88 -55.61
C GLN A 297 -61.93 208.84 -56.73
N LYS A 298 -62.40 208.32 -57.85
CA LYS A 298 -63.03 209.09 -58.93
C LYS A 298 -64.51 209.41 -58.65
N ILE A 299 -65.17 208.60 -57.85
CA ILE A 299 -66.50 208.91 -57.29
C ILE A 299 -66.36 209.96 -56.19
N CYS A 300 -65.35 209.93 -55.32
CA CYS A 300 -65.06 210.99 -54.36
C CYS A 300 -64.86 212.35 -55.05
N GLN A 301 -64.11 212.40 -56.17
CA GLN A 301 -63.96 213.62 -56.98
C GLN A 301 -65.25 214.09 -57.69
N LEU A 302 -66.34 213.30 -57.64
CA LEU A 302 -67.67 213.63 -58.17
C LEU A 302 -68.76 213.70 -57.09
N GLN A 303 -68.50 213.22 -55.88
CA GLN A 303 -69.43 213.12 -54.75
C GLN A 303 -68.85 213.62 -53.41
N GLU A 304 -67.78 214.41 -53.46
CA GLU A 304 -67.66 215.62 -52.62
C GLU A 304 -68.88 216.58 -52.86
N GLN A 305 -69.68 216.28 -53.87
CA GLN A 305 -71.05 216.77 -54.12
C GLN A 305 -72.18 216.01 -53.33
N LEU A 306 -71.94 214.99 -52.48
CA LEU A 306 -73.00 214.12 -51.83
C LEU A 306 -72.59 213.26 -50.58
N GLN A 307 -73.39 213.09 -49.50
CA GLN A 307 -72.96 212.70 -48.09
C GLN A 307 -73.79 211.45 -47.34
N GLN A 308 -73.38 210.06 -47.07
CA GLN A 308 -73.76 208.80 -46.04
C GLN A 308 -73.77 207.08 -46.25
N ALA A 309 -73.55 205.96 -45.31
CA ALA A 309 -73.86 204.32 -45.28
C ALA A 309 -73.37 203.10 -44.16
N HIS A 310 -73.78 201.69 -44.01
CA HIS A 310 -73.41 200.36 -43.06
C HIS A 310 -74.03 198.77 -43.26
N ASP A 311 -74.00 197.40 -42.70
CA ASP A 311 -73.38 196.16 -41.80
C ASP A 311 -74.07 194.57 -41.82
N ALA A 312 -73.98 193.20 -41.26
CA ALA A 312 -73.28 191.95 -40.44
C ALA A 312 -74.04 190.38 -40.35
N LEU A 313 -73.90 189.01 -39.80
CA LEU A 313 -73.06 187.77 -39.10
C LEU A 313 -73.64 186.15 -38.74
N ASN A 314 -72.89 184.94 -38.38
CA ASN A 314 -73.00 183.46 -37.61
C ASN A 314 -73.54 181.87 -38.04
N GLN A 315 -73.54 180.46 -37.56
CA GLN A 315 -73.06 179.19 -36.60
C GLN A 315 -73.62 177.56 -36.85
N ASP A 316 -73.55 176.17 -36.35
CA ASP A 316 -72.89 174.93 -35.47
C ASP A 316 -73.38 173.24 -35.52
N SER A 317 -72.87 172.02 -34.87
CA SER A 317 -73.30 170.40 -34.91
C SER A 317 -72.77 168.98 -34.02
N CYS A 318 -73.22 167.57 -34.04
CA CYS A 318 -72.75 166.17 -33.26
C CYS A 318 -73.29 164.49 -33.36
N PRO A 319 -72.72 163.22 -32.85
CA PRO A 319 -73.06 161.58 -33.01
C PRO A 319 -72.69 160.17 -32.04
N LYS A 320 -73.16 158.75 -32.10
CA LYS A 320 -72.69 157.28 -31.40
C LYS A 320 -73.37 155.67 -31.53
N CYS A 321 -72.85 154.33 -31.16
CA CYS A 321 -73.48 152.78 -31.06
C CYS A 321 -72.80 151.26 -30.51
N GLU A 322 -73.39 149.92 -30.35
CA GLU A 322 -72.97 148.40 -29.76
C GLU A 322 -73.79 146.89 -30.00
N VAL A 323 -73.77 145.44 -29.63
CA VAL A 323 -73.10 144.01 -29.07
C VAL A 323 -74.00 142.50 -28.98
N GLN A 324 -73.97 141.03 -28.69
CA GLN A 324 -73.32 139.53 -28.35
C GLN A 324 -74.24 138.04 -28.41
N VAL A 325 -74.25 136.57 -28.09
CA VAL A 325 -73.59 135.09 -27.65
C VAL A 325 -74.56 133.62 -27.58
N PHE A 326 -74.56 132.15 -27.33
CA PHE A 326 -73.95 130.62 -27.03
C PHE A 326 -74.93 129.18 -27.12
N GLN A 327 -74.97 127.71 -26.89
CA GLN A 327 -74.38 126.21 -26.47
C GLN A 327 -75.16 124.72 -26.93
N GLN A 328 -75.25 123.28 -26.63
CA GLN A 328 -74.88 121.94 -25.73
C GLN A 328 -74.97 120.21 -26.15
N PRO A 329 -75.51 118.98 -25.54
CA PRO A 329 -75.13 117.36 -25.52
C PRO A 329 -76.16 116.00 -25.79
N SER A 330 -76.22 114.55 -25.55
CA SER A 330 -75.69 113.13 -24.92
C SER A 330 -76.18 111.52 -25.37
N LEU A 331 -76.06 110.22 -24.69
CA LEU A 331 -76.28 108.65 -25.14
C LEU A 331 -76.42 107.22 -24.17
N SER A 332 -76.81 105.86 -24.55
CA SER A 332 -76.74 104.34 -23.88
C SER A 332 -77.21 102.91 -24.67
N GLU A 333 -77.41 101.48 -24.45
CA GLU A 333 -77.36 100.17 -23.48
C GLU A 333 -77.78 98.56 -23.96
N LEU A 334 -77.58 97.28 -23.27
CA LEU A 334 -78.30 95.78 -23.26
C LEU A 334 -77.67 94.19 -23.39
N GLU A 335 -78.17 92.95 -22.81
CA GLU A 335 -77.78 91.35 -22.99
C GLU A 335 -78.58 90.00 -22.30
N CYS A 336 -78.48 88.57 -22.62
CA CYS A 336 -78.68 87.16 -21.80
C CYS A 336 -79.05 85.59 -22.38
N LEU A 337 -78.69 84.28 -21.86
CA LEU A 337 -79.27 82.75 -22.05
C LEU A 337 -78.62 81.30 -21.45
N ILE A 338 -79.16 79.95 -21.39
CA ILE A 338 -78.45 78.51 -21.12
C ILE A 338 -78.95 76.92 -21.11
N THR A 339 -80.16 76.36 -20.75
CA THR A 339 -80.30 75.08 -19.90
C THR A 339 -80.62 73.58 -20.37
N MET A 340 -80.69 73.12 -21.64
CA MET A 340 -81.46 71.88 -21.99
C MET A 340 -80.81 70.50 -22.32
N GLN A 341 -79.49 70.30 -22.45
CA GLN A 341 -78.91 68.98 -22.87
C GLN A 341 -77.77 68.49 -21.97
N LYS A 342 -78.11 67.81 -20.85
CA LYS A 342 -77.11 67.40 -19.85
C LYS A 342 -77.41 66.11 -19.05
N SER A 343 -78.20 65.16 -19.57
CA SER A 343 -78.78 64.10 -18.73
C SER A 343 -79.13 62.73 -19.36
N GLU A 344 -78.66 62.33 -20.55
CA GLU A 344 -79.11 61.03 -21.14
C GLU A 344 -78.09 60.20 -21.96
N ILE A 345 -76.89 60.70 -22.28
CA ILE A 345 -75.83 59.88 -22.92
C ILE A 345 -74.99 59.11 -21.86
N GLU A 346 -75.26 59.33 -20.58
CA GLU A 346 -74.61 58.70 -19.42
C GLU A 346 -74.90 57.18 -19.29
N LEU A 347 -75.83 56.64 -20.11
CA LEU A 347 -76.33 55.26 -20.01
C LEU A 347 -75.47 54.18 -20.71
N PHE A 348 -74.44 54.51 -21.51
CA PHE A 348 -73.81 53.51 -22.40
C PHE A 348 -72.29 53.30 -22.35
N GLN A 349 -71.49 54.10 -21.63
CA GLN A 349 -70.07 53.75 -21.41
C GLN A 349 -69.80 52.91 -20.15
N GLU A 350 -70.80 52.72 -19.28
CA GLU A 350 -70.75 51.75 -18.17
C GLU A 350 -70.52 50.29 -18.64
N LYS A 351 -70.72 50.00 -19.93
CA LYS A 351 -70.41 48.69 -20.53
C LYS A 351 -68.92 48.36 -20.64
N LEU A 352 -68.01 49.34 -20.62
CA LEU A 352 -66.58 49.07 -20.89
C LEU A 352 -65.83 48.41 -19.70
N ILE A 353 -66.36 48.52 -18.48
CA ILE A 353 -65.76 47.93 -17.27
C ILE A 353 -65.97 46.39 -17.22
N LYS A 354 -66.81 45.83 -18.11
CA LYS A 354 -67.13 44.40 -18.18
C LYS A 354 -66.36 43.60 -19.27
N ALA A 355 -65.20 44.11 -19.68
CA ALA A 355 -64.20 43.40 -20.49
C ALA A 355 -62.93 43.04 -19.69
N SER A 356 -63.02 43.02 -18.36
CA SER A 356 -62.11 42.25 -17.52
C SER A 356 -62.40 40.74 -17.67
N LEU A 357 -61.37 39.93 -17.44
CA LEU A 357 -61.36 38.45 -17.46
C LEU A 357 -61.46 37.77 -18.86
N ASN A 358 -60.40 37.01 -19.15
CA ASN A 358 -60.34 35.85 -20.07
C ASN A 358 -60.42 36.10 -21.59
N LEU A 359 -59.26 36.35 -22.23
CA LEU A 359 -58.88 35.70 -23.50
C LEU A 359 -57.38 35.87 -23.82
N ALA A 360 -56.54 35.36 -22.92
CA ALA A 360 -55.10 35.18 -23.16
C ALA A 360 -54.82 33.75 -23.64
N GLU A 361 -55.46 33.32 -24.72
CA GLU A 361 -55.22 32.00 -25.30
C GLU A 361 -55.42 31.97 -26.83
N HIS A 362 -54.52 31.24 -27.50
CA HIS A 362 -54.65 30.67 -28.83
C HIS A 362 -54.80 31.58 -30.08
N ASN A 363 -53.80 31.50 -30.99
CA ASN A 363 -53.91 31.17 -32.44
C ASN A 363 -52.67 31.67 -33.25
N MET A 364 -52.17 31.00 -34.30
CA MET A 364 -52.52 29.70 -34.93
C MET A 364 -51.32 29.08 -35.69
N TYR A 365 -51.54 27.85 -36.19
CA TYR A 365 -50.66 26.94 -36.98
C TYR A 365 -49.83 27.50 -38.16
N ALA A 366 -48.78 26.76 -38.55
CA ALA A 366 -48.71 25.89 -39.76
C ALA A 366 -47.33 25.16 -39.78
N THR A 367 -47.13 23.84 -39.94
CA THR A 367 -47.77 22.74 -40.71
C THR A 367 -47.37 22.72 -42.20
N LEU A 368 -47.14 21.50 -42.75
CA LEU A 368 -46.83 21.16 -44.16
C LEU A 368 -45.32 21.36 -44.56
N GLU A 369 -44.65 20.50 -45.34
CA GLU A 369 -45.08 19.24 -45.99
C GLU A 369 -43.94 18.31 -46.55
N SER A 370 -44.37 17.09 -46.97
CA SER A 370 -43.98 16.36 -48.21
C SER A 370 -42.72 15.46 -48.36
N ASN A 371 -43.00 14.14 -48.51
CA ASN A 371 -42.46 13.13 -49.48
C ASN A 371 -40.99 12.63 -49.35
N SER A 372 -40.64 11.32 -49.39
CA SER A 372 -41.05 10.27 -50.36
C SER A 372 -40.60 8.82 -50.00
N ILE A 373 -41.52 7.84 -50.09
CA ILE A 373 -41.51 6.59 -50.93
C ILE A 373 -40.14 6.21 -51.59
N ARG A 374 -39.57 4.97 -51.61
CA ARG A 374 -40.12 3.56 -51.63
C ARG A 374 -39.07 2.42 -51.34
N THR A 375 -39.54 1.17 -51.31
CA THR A 375 -38.87 -0.18 -51.49
C THR A 375 -37.96 -0.76 -50.37
N GLY A 376 -37.93 -2.09 -50.10
CA GLY A 376 -38.93 -3.15 -50.37
C GLY A 376 -38.45 -4.63 -50.51
N ARG A 377 -39.00 -5.55 -49.68
CA ARG A 377 -39.10 -7.05 -49.83
C ARG A 377 -37.81 -7.89 -49.62
N LYS A 378 -37.80 -9.17 -49.15
CA LYS A 378 -38.83 -10.11 -48.57
C LYS A 378 -38.19 -11.41 -47.94
N HIS A 379 -39.04 -12.33 -47.43
CA HIS A 379 -38.86 -13.81 -47.15
C HIS A 379 -38.18 -14.25 -45.82
N GLU A 380 -38.52 -15.35 -45.10
CA GLU A 380 -39.77 -16.18 -44.91
C GLU A 380 -39.61 -17.21 -43.71
N GLU A 381 -40.63 -18.03 -43.35
CA GLU A 381 -40.68 -18.99 -42.18
C GLU A 381 -41.13 -20.46 -42.59
N PRO A 382 -41.43 -21.49 -41.72
CA PRO A 382 -40.92 -21.83 -40.35
C PRO A 382 -40.39 -23.27 -39.90
N PRO A 383 -40.74 -24.51 -40.37
CA PRO A 383 -41.41 -25.47 -39.43
C PRO A 383 -40.88 -26.93 -39.16
N VAL A 384 -40.55 -27.24 -37.87
CA VAL A 384 -40.84 -28.46 -37.00
C VAL A 384 -40.59 -29.96 -37.45
N LYS A 385 -39.78 -30.76 -36.68
CA LYS A 385 -40.10 -32.11 -36.02
C LYS A 385 -38.92 -33.11 -35.69
N ARG A 386 -38.98 -33.72 -34.47
CA ARG A 386 -38.62 -35.12 -34.00
C ARG A 386 -37.19 -35.79 -34.05
N SER A 387 -36.63 -36.05 -32.84
CA SER A 387 -36.26 -37.37 -32.25
C SER A 387 -35.00 -38.26 -32.58
N ARG A 388 -34.28 -38.65 -31.49
CA ARG A 388 -33.66 -39.97 -31.11
C ARG A 388 -32.18 -40.40 -31.43
N SER A 389 -31.41 -40.62 -30.33
CA SER A 389 -30.45 -41.72 -29.97
C SER A 389 -29.15 -42.06 -30.77
N LEU A 390 -28.03 -42.36 -30.05
CA LEU A 390 -27.18 -43.60 -30.18
C LEU A 390 -25.94 -43.69 -29.23
N SER A 391 -25.31 -44.88 -29.16
CA SER A 391 -24.04 -45.33 -28.50
C SER A 391 -23.76 -46.79 -28.95
N PRO A 392 -22.56 -47.45 -28.93
CA PRO A 392 -21.58 -47.55 -27.80
C PRO A 392 -20.07 -47.94 -28.13
N LYS A 393 -19.31 -48.43 -27.11
CA LYS A 393 -18.08 -49.32 -27.14
C LYS A 393 -16.69 -48.72 -27.52
N SER A 394 -15.53 -49.27 -27.10
CA SER A 394 -15.16 -50.26 -26.03
C SER A 394 -13.64 -50.43 -25.79
N SER A 395 -13.22 -50.73 -24.55
CA SER A 395 -12.00 -51.52 -24.21
C SER A 395 -12.18 -52.19 -22.83
N PHE A 396 -11.51 -53.33 -22.55
CA PHE A 396 -11.77 -54.10 -21.30
C PHE A 396 -10.59 -54.93 -20.72
N ARG A 397 -9.58 -55.32 -21.51
CA ARG A 397 -8.66 -56.41 -21.12
C ARG A 397 -7.63 -56.06 -20.02
N GLU A 398 -7.25 -54.80 -19.84
CA GLU A 398 -6.32 -54.37 -18.78
C GLU A 398 -6.94 -54.37 -17.36
N SER A 399 -8.28 -54.36 -17.26
CA SER A 399 -8.97 -54.14 -15.97
C SER A 399 -8.77 -55.28 -14.96
N GLU A 400 -8.41 -56.48 -15.41
CA GLU A 400 -8.29 -57.67 -14.57
C GLU A 400 -6.89 -57.83 -13.98
N GLU A 401 -5.85 -57.63 -14.79
CA GLU A 401 -4.45 -57.53 -14.34
C GLU A 401 -4.31 -56.38 -13.32
N LEU A 402 -4.83 -55.19 -13.64
CA LEU A 402 -4.80 -54.04 -12.73
C LEU A 402 -5.64 -54.26 -11.45
N ARG A 403 -6.61 -55.18 -11.45
CA ARG A 403 -7.32 -55.62 -10.23
C ARG A 403 -6.48 -56.57 -9.39
N LYS A 404 -5.81 -57.55 -10.00
CA LYS A 404 -4.88 -58.45 -9.30
C LYS A 404 -3.76 -57.64 -8.65
N LEU A 405 -3.18 -56.68 -9.39
CA LEU A 405 -2.18 -55.75 -8.87
C LEU A 405 -2.74 -54.91 -7.71
N LYS A 406 -3.90 -54.26 -7.86
CA LYS A 406 -4.59 -53.54 -6.75
C LYS A 406 -5.10 -54.40 -5.59
N ILE A 407 -5.02 -55.73 -5.68
CA ILE A 407 -5.28 -56.66 -4.57
C ILE A 407 -3.95 -57.06 -3.92
N ALA A 408 -2.90 -57.30 -4.71
CA ALA A 408 -1.55 -57.50 -4.22
C ALA A 408 -1.00 -56.27 -3.49
N GLU A 409 -1.10 -55.07 -4.09
CA GLU A 409 -0.77 -53.78 -3.47
C GLU A 409 -1.44 -53.61 -2.11
N ARG A 410 -2.76 -53.83 -2.02
CA ARG A 410 -3.50 -53.72 -0.75
C ARG A 410 -3.16 -54.83 0.24
N LYS A 411 -2.74 -56.01 -0.21
CA LYS A 411 -2.27 -57.10 0.64
C LYS A 411 -0.89 -56.76 1.21
N ILE A 412 -0.01 -56.18 0.39
CA ILE A 412 1.29 -55.64 0.80
C ILE A 412 1.09 -54.48 1.77
N GLU A 413 0.32 -53.45 1.42
CA GLU A 413 0.00 -52.29 2.26
C GLU A 413 -0.60 -52.69 3.63
N ASN A 414 -1.42 -53.74 3.68
CA ASN A 414 -1.94 -54.28 4.94
C ASN A 414 -0.87 -55.07 5.72
N LEU A 415 -0.07 -55.91 5.05
CA LEU A 415 1.02 -56.66 5.69
C LEU A 415 2.12 -55.72 6.21
N GLU A 416 2.44 -54.64 5.49
CA GLU A 416 3.33 -53.56 5.92
C GLU A 416 2.80 -52.85 7.15
N LYS A 417 1.49 -52.56 7.23
CA LYS A 417 0.88 -51.98 8.44
C LYS A 417 0.88 -52.96 9.61
N THR A 418 0.60 -54.25 9.37
CA THR A 418 0.73 -55.30 10.39
C THR A 418 2.19 -55.44 10.86
N LEU A 419 3.15 -55.37 9.94
CA LEU A 419 4.58 -55.44 10.24
C LEU A 419 5.03 -54.21 11.02
N GLN A 420 4.69 -52.98 10.60
CA GLN A 420 4.99 -51.75 11.34
C GLN A 420 4.37 -51.76 12.76
N LEU A 421 3.16 -52.30 12.92
CA LEU A 421 2.55 -52.46 14.23
C LEU A 421 3.29 -53.52 15.08
N LYS A 422 3.73 -54.64 14.47
CA LYS A 422 4.52 -55.65 15.17
C LYS A 422 5.94 -55.18 15.49
N THR A 423 6.57 -54.38 14.64
CA THR A 423 7.85 -53.71 14.91
C THR A 423 7.71 -52.79 16.11
N ARG A 424 6.70 -51.90 16.13
CA ARG A 424 6.40 -51.06 17.30
C ARG A 424 6.10 -51.87 18.56
N GLU A 425 5.37 -52.98 18.46
CA GLU A 425 5.11 -53.89 19.58
C GLU A 425 6.42 -54.53 20.09
N THR A 426 7.32 -54.96 19.20
CA THR A 426 8.64 -55.48 19.59
C THR A 426 9.58 -54.40 20.13
N ASP A 427 9.45 -53.14 19.69
CA ASP A 427 10.24 -52.02 20.18
C ASP A 427 9.72 -51.50 21.53
N GLU A 428 8.40 -51.47 21.74
CA GLU A 428 7.78 -51.24 23.06
C GLU A 428 8.17 -52.34 24.05
N LEU A 429 8.20 -53.61 23.62
CA LEU A 429 8.68 -54.73 24.44
C LEU A 429 10.19 -54.69 24.69
N ARG A 430 11.01 -54.29 23.70
CA ARG A 430 12.47 -54.13 23.87
C ARG A 430 12.77 -53.00 24.85
N ALA A 431 12.15 -51.83 24.69
CA ALA A 431 12.30 -50.71 25.61
C ALA A 431 11.78 -51.00 27.02
N ALA A 432 10.79 -51.89 27.18
CA ALA A 432 10.36 -52.39 28.48
C ALA A 432 11.36 -53.39 29.09
N HIS A 433 11.99 -54.24 28.27
CA HIS A 433 13.05 -55.15 28.71
C HIS A 433 14.33 -54.40 29.08
N GLU A 434 14.80 -53.48 28.23
CA GLU A 434 15.94 -52.60 28.46
C GLU A 434 15.77 -51.86 29.80
N LYS A 435 14.61 -51.24 30.06
CA LYS A 435 14.32 -50.59 31.35
C LYS A 435 14.24 -51.55 32.53
N ARG A 436 13.80 -52.80 32.33
CA ARG A 436 13.85 -53.84 33.37
C ARG A 436 15.29 -54.28 33.64
N GLU A 437 16.13 -54.29 32.62
CA GLU A 437 17.55 -54.64 32.69
C GLU A 437 18.35 -53.52 33.36
N GLU A 438 18.16 -52.25 32.97
CA GLU A 438 18.68 -51.06 33.65
C GLU A 438 18.35 -51.09 35.16
N ARG A 439 17.07 -51.34 35.50
CA ARG A 439 16.61 -51.49 36.89
C ARG A 439 17.31 -52.65 37.61
N LEU A 440 17.53 -53.78 36.94
CA LEU A 440 18.22 -54.95 37.52
C LEU A 440 19.71 -54.69 37.70
N GLN A 441 20.37 -54.06 36.73
CA GLN A 441 21.77 -53.65 36.79
C GLN A 441 21.97 -52.65 37.93
N MET A 442 21.13 -51.62 38.05
CA MET A 442 21.11 -50.66 39.17
C MET A 442 20.87 -51.34 40.52
N LEU A 443 19.99 -52.34 40.60
CA LEU A 443 19.77 -53.09 41.83
C LEU A 443 21.00 -53.97 42.19
N GLN A 444 21.69 -54.53 41.19
CA GLN A 444 22.90 -55.33 41.36
C GLN A 444 24.15 -54.50 41.67
N THR A 445 24.25 -53.24 41.21
CA THR A 445 25.30 -52.31 41.63
C THR A 445 25.03 -51.79 43.03
N ASN A 446 23.78 -51.39 43.34
CA ASN A 446 23.39 -50.99 44.69
C ASN A 446 23.58 -52.12 45.72
N TYR A 447 23.26 -53.37 45.36
CA TYR A 447 23.51 -54.53 46.23
C TYR A 447 25.00 -54.83 46.41
N ARG A 448 25.83 -54.64 45.37
CA ARG A 448 27.30 -54.72 45.49
C ARG A 448 27.83 -53.63 46.42
N ALA A 449 27.47 -52.37 46.17
CA ALA A 449 27.87 -51.24 47.01
C ALA A 449 27.45 -51.42 48.48
N LEU A 450 26.21 -51.87 48.75
CA LEU A 450 25.76 -52.20 50.11
C LEU A 450 26.52 -53.37 50.73
N LYS A 451 26.89 -54.38 49.94
CA LYS A 451 27.70 -55.51 50.42
C LYS A 451 29.16 -55.11 50.68
N GLU A 452 29.72 -54.22 49.87
CA GLU A 452 31.07 -53.69 50.03
C GLU A 452 31.14 -52.69 51.19
N GLN A 453 30.08 -51.90 51.41
CA GLN A 453 29.88 -51.13 52.64
C GLN A 453 29.78 -52.05 53.86
N LEU A 454 28.92 -53.08 53.85
CA LEU A 454 28.86 -54.05 54.95
C LEU A 454 30.22 -54.69 55.24
N LYS A 455 30.96 -55.07 54.20
CA LYS A 455 32.30 -55.63 54.31
C LYS A 455 33.30 -54.63 54.90
N GLN A 456 33.19 -53.33 54.59
CA GLN A 456 33.98 -52.27 55.24
C GLN A 456 33.61 -52.09 56.72
N TRP A 457 32.34 -52.28 57.10
CA TRP A 457 31.92 -52.31 58.51
C TRP A 457 32.35 -53.60 59.25
N GLU A 458 32.49 -54.74 58.55
CA GLU A 458 32.94 -56.02 59.11
C GLU A 458 34.48 -56.16 59.19
N GLU A 459 35.23 -55.57 58.26
CA GLU A 459 36.71 -55.59 58.26
C GLU A 459 37.35 -54.50 59.14
N GLY A 460 36.53 -53.61 59.73
CA GLY A 460 36.97 -52.58 60.67
C GLY A 460 37.09 -53.05 62.13
N ASP A 461 38.12 -53.83 62.48
CA ASP A 461 38.46 -54.11 63.90
C ASP A 461 39.00 -52.86 64.61
N SER A 462 38.10 -51.97 65.02
CA SER A 462 38.42 -50.76 65.78
C SER A 462 37.56 -50.66 67.04
N ARG A 463 38.00 -51.33 68.10
CA ARG A 463 37.53 -51.17 69.48
C ARG A 463 37.63 -49.71 69.96
N TYR A 464 36.52 -48.95 70.01
CA TYR A 464 36.45 -47.75 70.86
C TYR A 464 35.07 -47.52 71.51
N GLN A 465 35.10 -47.50 72.85
CA GLN A 465 34.21 -46.84 73.81
C GLN A 465 32.70 -46.71 73.50
N HIS A 466 31.92 -47.51 74.22
CA HIS A 466 30.54 -47.20 74.59
C HIS A 466 30.54 -45.90 75.44
N ALA A 467 29.68 -44.93 75.12
CA ALA A 467 29.42 -43.80 76.01
C ALA A 467 28.60 -44.24 77.24
N ASP A 468 28.77 -43.54 78.37
CA ASP A 468 28.22 -43.92 79.66
C ASP A 468 26.67 -43.87 79.68
N PRO A 469 25.92 -44.95 80.00
CA PRO A 469 24.47 -45.04 79.78
C PRO A 469 23.55 -44.07 80.55
N CYS A 470 24.08 -43.11 81.32
CA CYS A 470 23.31 -42.32 82.29
C CYS A 470 22.80 -40.95 81.80
N GLN A 471 22.93 -40.59 80.51
CA GLN A 471 22.52 -39.27 79.99
C GLN A 471 21.47 -39.29 78.85
N LEU A 472 20.84 -40.43 78.55
CA LEU A 472 19.75 -40.54 77.54
C LEU A 472 18.40 -40.98 78.12
N TYR A 473 18.16 -40.72 79.41
CA TYR A 473 16.90 -41.01 80.11
C TYR A 473 15.86 -39.87 80.06
N GLN A 474 15.89 -39.01 79.04
CA GLN A 474 15.00 -37.83 78.96
C GLN A 474 14.26 -37.62 77.63
N GLU A 475 14.48 -38.49 76.64
CA GLU A 475 13.54 -38.71 75.54
C GLU A 475 13.26 -40.22 75.47
N ASP A 476 12.01 -40.62 75.23
CA ASP A 476 11.60 -42.02 75.21
C ASP A 476 12.32 -42.76 74.07
N SER A 477 13.45 -43.39 74.39
CA SER A 477 14.26 -44.12 73.41
C SER A 477 13.43 -45.21 72.73
N ASP A 478 12.56 -45.89 73.49
CA ASP A 478 11.62 -46.87 72.94
C ASP A 478 10.56 -46.23 72.03
N ALA A 479 10.15 -44.97 72.26
CA ALA A 479 9.25 -44.27 71.34
C ALA A 479 9.98 -43.92 70.03
N VAL A 480 11.21 -43.38 70.10
CA VAL A 480 12.02 -43.06 68.90
C VAL A 480 12.38 -44.33 68.12
N TRP A 481 12.71 -45.44 68.79
CA TRP A 481 12.94 -46.73 68.13
C TRP A 481 11.66 -47.33 67.56
N ASN A 482 10.50 -47.19 68.21
CA ASN A 482 9.22 -47.62 67.65
C ASN A 482 8.78 -46.74 66.47
N GLU A 483 9.00 -45.44 66.50
CA GLU A 483 8.76 -44.54 65.36
C GLU A 483 9.70 -44.86 64.20
N LEU A 484 10.99 -45.06 64.46
CA LEU A 484 11.95 -45.45 63.42
C LEU A 484 11.64 -46.84 62.85
N ALA A 485 11.19 -47.78 63.68
CA ALA A 485 10.71 -49.09 63.23
C ALA A 485 9.40 -48.97 62.43
N PHE A 486 8.47 -48.11 62.85
CA PHE A 486 7.23 -47.80 62.17
C PHE A 486 7.50 -47.17 60.79
N PHE A 487 8.30 -46.09 60.71
CA PHE A 487 8.70 -45.49 59.43
C PHE A 487 9.47 -46.48 58.54
N LYS A 488 10.28 -47.38 59.11
CA LYS A 488 10.97 -48.44 58.36
C LYS A 488 10.00 -49.53 57.85
N MET A 489 8.94 -49.85 58.60
CA MET A 489 7.86 -50.72 58.15
C MET A 489 6.99 -50.06 57.09
N GLU A 490 6.58 -48.81 57.31
CA GLU A 490 5.70 -48.05 56.43
C GLU A 490 6.42 -47.71 55.12
N HIS A 491 7.71 -47.33 55.15
CA HIS A 491 8.53 -47.19 53.94
C HIS A 491 8.69 -48.51 53.20
N LYS A 492 8.87 -49.65 53.90
CA LYS A 492 8.95 -50.98 53.27
C LYS A 492 7.61 -51.38 52.63
N LYS A 493 6.49 -51.07 53.30
CA LYS A 493 5.13 -51.29 52.82
C LYS A 493 4.82 -50.41 51.60
N LEU A 494 5.08 -49.10 51.67
CA LEU A 494 4.93 -48.15 50.56
C LEU A 494 5.83 -48.50 49.37
N LEU A 495 7.03 -49.05 49.61
CA LEU A 495 7.91 -49.55 48.54
C LEU A 495 7.31 -50.80 47.86
N ILE A 496 6.69 -51.71 48.62
CA ILE A 496 5.98 -52.88 48.07
C ILE A 496 4.70 -52.44 47.34
N GLU A 497 3.91 -51.54 47.91
CA GLU A 497 2.69 -51.00 47.28
C GLU A 497 3.03 -50.24 45.99
N LYS A 498 4.10 -49.44 45.98
CA LYS A 498 4.63 -48.81 44.75
C LYS A 498 5.03 -49.85 43.71
N LEU A 499 5.74 -50.91 44.10
CA LEU A 499 6.19 -51.96 43.18
C LEU A 499 4.99 -52.72 42.60
N ASN A 500 4.00 -53.06 43.42
CA ASN A 500 2.73 -53.65 43.00
C ASN A 500 1.95 -52.72 42.05
N LEU A 501 1.87 -51.42 42.33
CA LEU A 501 1.20 -50.43 41.47
C LEU A 501 1.93 -50.20 40.14
N GLU A 502 3.26 -50.26 40.12
CA GLU A 502 4.03 -50.24 38.88
C GLU A 502 3.82 -51.55 38.08
N GLU A 503 3.77 -52.72 38.72
CA GLU A 503 3.42 -53.98 38.07
C GLU A 503 1.97 -53.99 37.57
N GLU A 504 0.99 -53.48 38.32
CA GLU A 504 -0.40 -53.33 37.84
C GLU A 504 -0.48 -52.37 36.64
N LEU A 505 0.28 -51.26 36.65
CA LEU A 505 0.34 -50.34 35.52
C LEU A 505 0.97 -50.99 34.27
N ASP A 506 2.02 -51.80 34.42
CA ASP A 506 2.64 -52.51 33.30
C ASP A 506 1.79 -53.69 32.82
N GLN A 507 1.17 -54.45 33.74
CA GLN A 507 0.14 -55.43 33.40
C GLN A 507 -1.05 -54.78 32.67
N MET A 508 -1.50 -53.59 33.07
CA MET A 508 -2.57 -52.86 32.40
C MET A 508 -2.15 -52.29 31.04
N LYS A 509 -0.88 -51.90 30.85
CA LYS A 509 -0.32 -51.58 29.52
C LYS A 509 -0.33 -52.81 28.63
N VAL A 510 0.10 -53.96 29.13
CA VAL A 510 0.07 -55.26 28.42
C VAL A 510 -1.37 -55.70 28.13
N HIS A 511 -2.30 -55.62 29.07
CA HIS A 511 -3.72 -55.89 28.80
C HIS A 511 -4.34 -54.89 27.81
N ARG A 512 -3.84 -53.65 27.72
CA ARG A 512 -4.28 -52.65 26.73
C ARG A 512 -3.62 -52.83 25.35
N SER A 513 -2.45 -53.46 25.25
CA SER A 513 -1.87 -53.88 23.96
C SER A 513 -2.47 -55.22 23.50
N VAL A 514 -2.52 -56.23 24.37
CA VAL A 514 -3.20 -57.53 24.16
C VAL A 514 -4.69 -57.33 23.88
N GLY A 515 -5.36 -56.37 24.51
CA GLY A 515 -6.75 -56.02 24.22
C GLY A 515 -6.93 -55.43 22.81
N ARG A 516 -6.05 -54.51 22.40
CA ARG A 516 -6.01 -53.99 21.02
C ARG A 516 -5.68 -55.08 20.00
N PHE A 517 -4.72 -55.97 20.32
CA PHE A 517 -4.39 -57.14 19.53
C PHE A 517 -5.56 -58.13 19.43
N THR A 518 -6.32 -58.35 20.50
CA THR A 518 -7.47 -59.26 20.51
C THR A 518 -8.63 -58.70 19.70
N ILE A 519 -8.89 -57.39 19.79
CA ILE A 519 -9.86 -56.69 18.92
C ILE A 519 -9.44 -56.83 17.45
N LEU A 520 -8.17 -56.59 17.11
CA LEU A 520 -7.64 -56.76 15.75
C LEU A 520 -7.64 -58.23 15.29
N CYS A 521 -7.36 -59.18 16.17
CA CYS A 521 -7.37 -60.61 15.88
C CYS A 521 -8.80 -61.13 15.66
N LEU A 522 -9.80 -60.58 16.36
CA LEU A 522 -11.23 -60.80 16.06
C LEU A 522 -11.63 -60.13 14.73
N GLN A 523 -11.05 -58.97 14.41
CA GLN A 523 -11.28 -58.25 13.15
C GLN A 523 -10.61 -58.95 11.95
N GLN A 524 -9.50 -59.66 12.18
CA GLN A 524 -8.78 -60.49 11.22
C GLN A 524 -9.43 -61.87 11.05
N LYS A 525 -9.85 -62.53 12.14
CA LYS A 525 -10.68 -63.76 12.08
C LYS A 525 -12.05 -63.54 11.43
N ARG A 526 -12.56 -62.30 11.41
CA ARG A 526 -13.72 -61.90 10.59
C ARG A 526 -13.42 -61.79 9.08
N GLN A 527 -12.16 -61.83 8.65
CA GLN A 527 -11.71 -61.80 7.24
C GLN A 527 -11.08 -63.13 6.78
N GLU A 528 -10.60 -63.97 7.70
CA GLU A 528 -9.93 -65.25 7.39
C GLU A 528 -10.78 -66.43 6.84
N PRO A 529 -12.12 -66.55 7.00
CA PRO A 529 -12.82 -67.76 6.53
C PRO A 529 -12.88 -67.89 5.00
N LEU A 530 -12.41 -66.90 4.25
CA LEU A 530 -12.43 -66.88 2.79
C LEU A 530 -11.20 -67.52 2.11
N PHE A 531 -10.21 -68.01 2.86
CA PHE A 531 -8.90 -68.38 2.28
C PHE A 531 -8.21 -69.64 2.84
N LYS A 532 -8.93 -70.53 3.53
CA LYS A 532 -8.42 -71.84 4.00
C LYS A 532 -9.37 -73.02 3.69
N LEU A 533 -9.97 -73.00 2.49
CA LEU A 533 -10.78 -74.09 1.93
C LEU A 533 -10.45 -74.27 0.44
N SER A 534 -9.18 -74.58 0.14
CA SER A 534 -8.73 -74.91 -1.23
C SER A 534 -7.58 -75.94 -1.28
N GLU A 535 -7.01 -76.32 -0.13
CA GLU A 535 -5.84 -77.21 -0.02
C GLU A 535 -5.97 -78.15 1.20
N ASP A 536 -7.08 -78.88 1.32
CA ASP A 536 -7.12 -80.20 2.01
C ASP A 536 -8.44 -80.98 1.79
N ASP A 537 -8.78 -81.31 0.54
CA ASP A 537 -9.90 -82.21 0.21
C ASP A 537 -9.38 -83.66 0.13
N GLY A 538 -8.95 -84.19 1.28
CA GLY A 538 -7.81 -85.13 1.33
C GLY A 538 -7.86 -86.40 2.18
N VAL A 539 -8.95 -86.77 2.90
CA VAL A 539 -9.19 -88.16 3.38
C VAL A 539 -10.61 -88.34 3.93
N LYS A 540 -11.15 -89.57 3.83
CA LYS A 540 -12.51 -89.95 4.28
C LYS A 540 -12.50 -90.51 5.72
N ASN A 541 -13.56 -90.28 6.50
CA ASN A 541 -14.15 -91.30 7.40
C ASN A 541 -15.54 -90.92 8.00
N SER A 542 -16.56 -91.68 7.59
CA SER A 542 -17.76 -92.17 8.32
C SER A 542 -18.64 -91.30 9.25
N THR A 543 -19.93 -91.25 8.87
CA THR A 543 -21.19 -90.85 9.56
C THR A 543 -21.60 -91.67 10.82
N PRO A 544 -22.76 -91.42 11.52
CA PRO A 544 -23.74 -90.28 11.51
C PRO A 544 -24.28 -89.82 12.90
N LYS A 545 -25.00 -88.67 12.95
CA LYS A 545 -26.22 -88.51 13.77
C LYS A 545 -27.19 -87.48 13.15
N LYS A 546 -28.51 -87.74 13.19
CA LYS A 546 -29.45 -87.25 12.15
C LYS A 546 -30.18 -85.92 12.45
N ASN A 547 -30.32 -85.52 13.71
CA ASN A 547 -31.27 -84.47 14.12
C ASN A 547 -30.78 -83.02 13.97
N MET A 548 -29.49 -82.77 13.68
CA MET A 548 -29.00 -81.40 13.45
C MET A 548 -29.37 -80.82 12.08
N LYS A 549 -29.75 -81.64 11.09
CA LYS A 549 -29.87 -81.17 9.71
C LYS A 549 -30.91 -80.05 9.52
N GLU A 550 -32.07 -80.13 10.16
CA GLU A 550 -33.16 -79.17 9.93
C GLU A 550 -32.90 -77.81 10.58
N VAL A 551 -32.41 -77.81 11.83
CA VAL A 551 -31.89 -76.60 12.51
C VAL A 551 -30.72 -76.00 11.72
N SER A 552 -29.82 -76.83 11.19
CA SER A 552 -28.73 -76.37 10.33
C SER A 552 -29.26 -75.76 9.03
N HIS A 553 -30.39 -76.22 8.48
CA HIS A 553 -30.91 -75.73 7.21
C HIS A 553 -31.60 -74.36 7.33
N GLN A 554 -32.35 -74.12 8.41
CA GLN A 554 -32.83 -72.76 8.73
C GLN A 554 -31.67 -71.81 9.05
N THR A 555 -30.65 -72.31 9.77
CA THR A 555 -29.43 -71.54 10.06
C THR A 555 -28.70 -71.18 8.77
N LEU A 556 -28.55 -72.14 7.84
CA LEU A 556 -27.95 -71.93 6.52
C LEU A 556 -28.72 -70.90 5.69
N GLN A 557 -30.06 -70.94 5.72
CA GLN A 557 -30.89 -69.96 5.01
C GLN A 557 -30.73 -68.54 5.58
N LYS A 558 -30.67 -68.40 6.91
CA LYS A 558 -30.36 -67.13 7.59
C LYS A 558 -28.94 -66.66 7.28
N VAL A 559 -27.95 -67.55 7.29
CA VAL A 559 -26.56 -67.27 6.90
C VAL A 559 -26.50 -66.78 5.45
N GLN A 560 -27.15 -67.45 4.49
CA GLN A 560 -27.20 -67.01 3.08
C GLN A 560 -27.94 -65.68 2.89
N GLN A 561 -28.89 -65.33 3.77
CA GLN A 561 -29.56 -64.02 3.74
C GLN A 561 -28.65 -62.91 4.30
N LEU A 562 -27.92 -63.21 5.39
CA LEU A 562 -26.91 -62.33 5.96
C LEU A 562 -25.74 -62.13 4.98
N GLU A 563 -25.25 -63.20 4.35
CA GLU A 563 -24.20 -63.19 3.33
C GLU A 563 -24.60 -62.33 2.12
N ARG A 564 -25.84 -62.45 1.64
CA ARG A 564 -26.39 -61.54 0.60
C ARG A 564 -26.39 -60.08 1.04
N ARG A 565 -26.76 -59.78 2.30
CA ARG A 565 -26.70 -58.43 2.86
C ARG A 565 -25.25 -57.93 3.00
N PHE A 566 -24.35 -58.76 3.51
CA PHE A 566 -22.92 -58.46 3.61
C PHE A 566 -22.31 -58.18 2.23
N LYS A 567 -22.68 -58.93 1.18
CA LYS A 567 -22.21 -58.73 -0.20
C LYS A 567 -22.68 -57.41 -0.80
N VAL A 568 -23.88 -56.93 -0.44
CA VAL A 568 -24.37 -55.59 -0.79
C VAL A 568 -23.60 -54.51 -0.01
N ILE A 569 -23.50 -54.65 1.31
CA ILE A 569 -22.76 -53.71 2.19
C ILE A 569 -21.27 -53.63 1.80
N GLU A 570 -20.65 -54.73 1.38
CA GLU A 570 -19.31 -54.73 0.80
C GLU A 570 -19.23 -53.97 -0.53
N GLY A 571 -20.25 -54.10 -1.39
CA GLY A 571 -20.34 -53.33 -2.63
C GLY A 571 -20.47 -51.84 -2.36
N GLU A 572 -21.25 -51.46 -1.35
CA GLU A 572 -21.39 -50.08 -0.89
C GLU A 572 -20.11 -49.57 -0.23
N LEU A 573 -19.47 -50.35 0.64
CA LEU A 573 -18.17 -50.04 1.23
C LEU A 573 -17.07 -49.88 0.16
N LYS A 574 -17.10 -50.69 -0.91
CA LYS A 574 -16.17 -50.56 -2.06
C LYS A 574 -16.43 -49.28 -2.84
N LYS A 575 -17.70 -48.94 -3.12
CA LYS A 575 -18.08 -47.63 -3.71
C LYS A 575 -17.64 -46.46 -2.84
N GLN A 576 -17.93 -46.51 -1.53
CA GLN A 576 -17.59 -45.46 -0.58
C GLN A 576 -16.07 -45.30 -0.40
N LYS A 577 -15.30 -46.39 -0.46
CA LYS A 577 -13.82 -46.34 -0.48
C LYS A 577 -13.27 -45.68 -1.74
N GLU A 578 -13.86 -45.93 -2.91
CA GLU A 578 -13.41 -45.25 -4.14
C GLU A 578 -13.86 -43.77 -4.15
N VAL A 579 -15.08 -43.44 -3.69
CA VAL A 579 -15.52 -42.05 -3.49
C VAL A 579 -14.60 -41.32 -2.50
N ASN A 580 -14.24 -41.93 -1.36
CA ASN A 580 -13.28 -41.36 -0.43
C ASN A 580 -11.88 -41.20 -1.04
N LYS A 581 -11.50 -42.04 -2.02
CA LYS A 581 -10.23 -41.92 -2.74
C LYS A 581 -10.26 -40.76 -3.74
N GLU A 582 -11.34 -40.58 -4.48
CA GLU A 582 -11.51 -39.42 -5.37
C GLU A 582 -11.61 -38.12 -4.58
N LEU A 583 -12.40 -38.07 -3.49
CA LEU A 583 -12.44 -36.94 -2.55
C LEU A 583 -11.07 -36.64 -1.93
N LEU A 584 -10.20 -37.65 -1.72
CA LEU A 584 -8.83 -37.43 -1.26
C LEU A 584 -7.93 -36.84 -2.35
N LYS A 585 -8.11 -37.24 -3.63
CA LYS A 585 -7.43 -36.57 -4.76
C LYS A 585 -7.90 -35.14 -4.93
N GLU A 586 -9.22 -34.90 -4.88
CA GLU A 586 -9.82 -33.56 -4.94
C GLU A 586 -9.32 -32.70 -3.78
N LYS A 587 -9.31 -33.22 -2.54
CA LYS A 587 -8.71 -32.52 -1.38
C LYS A 587 -7.25 -32.18 -1.59
N ASN A 588 -6.45 -33.09 -2.17
CA ASN A 588 -5.03 -32.83 -2.44
C ASN A 588 -4.82 -31.83 -3.58
N TYR A 589 -5.64 -31.90 -4.64
CA TYR A 589 -5.67 -30.94 -5.75
C TYR A 589 -6.09 -29.54 -5.27
N LEU A 590 -7.16 -29.45 -4.47
CA LEU A 590 -7.60 -28.20 -3.85
C LEU A 590 -6.55 -27.67 -2.86
N LYS A 591 -5.86 -28.52 -2.09
CA LYS A 591 -4.75 -28.10 -1.23
C LYS A 591 -3.56 -27.55 -2.04
N ALA A 592 -3.24 -28.15 -3.19
CA ALA A 592 -2.20 -27.64 -4.09
C ALA A 592 -2.64 -26.32 -4.75
N SER A 593 -3.87 -26.24 -5.26
CA SER A 593 -4.46 -25.04 -5.84
C SER A 593 -4.56 -23.89 -4.82
N LEU A 594 -4.86 -24.18 -3.56
CA LEU A 594 -4.90 -23.20 -2.48
C LEU A 594 -3.50 -22.74 -2.07
N LYS A 595 -2.48 -23.63 -2.10
CA LYS A 595 -1.07 -23.25 -1.93
C LYS A 595 -0.63 -22.30 -3.04
N VAL A 596 -0.92 -22.62 -4.31
CA VAL A 596 -0.61 -21.75 -5.46
C VAL A 596 -1.39 -20.43 -5.38
N GLN A 597 -2.68 -20.44 -5.06
CA GLN A 597 -3.47 -19.22 -4.86
C GLN A 597 -2.95 -18.37 -3.68
N LYS A 598 -2.42 -18.99 -2.63
CA LYS A 598 -1.75 -18.25 -1.56
C LYS A 598 -0.44 -17.65 -2.07
N GLU A 599 0.43 -18.42 -2.73
CA GLU A 599 1.69 -17.92 -3.27
C GLU A 599 1.48 -16.77 -4.28
N ASP A 600 0.41 -16.85 -5.08
CA ASP A 600 -0.08 -15.85 -6.02
C ASP A 600 -0.65 -14.59 -5.32
N ALA A 601 -1.35 -14.76 -4.19
CA ALA A 601 -1.75 -13.65 -3.32
C ALA A 601 -0.55 -12.99 -2.63
N ASP A 602 0.36 -13.79 -2.05
CA ASP A 602 1.60 -13.37 -1.41
C ASP A 602 2.55 -12.68 -2.42
N THR A 603 2.47 -12.97 -3.74
CA THR A 603 3.11 -12.14 -4.79
C THR A 603 2.39 -10.83 -5.04
N ARG A 604 1.05 -10.82 -5.20
CA ARG A 604 0.29 -9.58 -5.44
C ARG A 604 0.36 -8.61 -4.26
N GLU A 605 0.43 -9.11 -3.04
CA GLU A 605 0.63 -8.29 -1.84
C GLU A 605 1.98 -7.57 -1.90
N ARG A 606 3.07 -8.27 -2.26
CA ARG A 606 4.38 -7.65 -2.50
C ARG A 606 4.40 -6.70 -3.69
N GLU A 607 3.68 -6.99 -4.77
CA GLU A 607 3.52 -6.05 -5.88
C GLU A 607 2.79 -4.78 -5.43
N LEU A 608 1.68 -4.91 -4.69
CA LEU A 608 0.93 -3.78 -4.12
C LEU A 608 1.77 -2.98 -3.12
N GLU A 609 2.56 -3.62 -2.27
CA GLU A 609 3.55 -3.01 -1.37
C GLU A 609 4.56 -2.13 -2.16
N THR A 610 5.11 -2.64 -3.26
CA THR A 610 6.03 -1.85 -4.12
C THR A 610 5.32 -0.73 -4.88
N LEU A 611 4.08 -0.94 -5.31
CA LEU A 611 3.27 0.10 -5.95
C LEU A 611 2.85 1.19 -4.97
N LEU A 612 2.55 0.85 -3.71
CA LEU A 612 2.25 1.81 -2.65
C LEU A 612 3.47 2.68 -2.29
N LYS A 613 4.66 2.08 -2.22
CA LYS A 613 5.94 2.82 -2.07
C LYS A 613 6.16 3.78 -3.24
N ARG A 614 6.06 3.29 -4.48
CA ARG A 614 6.13 4.13 -5.69
C ARG A 614 5.05 5.23 -5.73
N ILE A 615 3.85 4.99 -5.22
CA ILE A 615 2.78 6.00 -5.10
C ILE A 615 3.11 7.04 -4.01
N TYR A 616 3.72 6.64 -2.90
CA TYR A 616 4.19 7.55 -1.85
C TYR A 616 5.34 8.45 -2.36
N GLU A 617 6.32 7.85 -3.04
CA GLU A 617 7.40 8.55 -3.76
C GLU A 617 6.81 9.54 -4.78
N THR A 618 5.92 9.10 -5.67
CA THR A 618 5.25 9.97 -6.67
C THR A 618 4.42 11.09 -6.02
N LYS A 619 3.87 10.88 -4.81
CA LYS A 619 3.17 11.93 -4.04
C LYS A 619 4.15 12.96 -3.48
N LYS A 620 5.31 12.53 -2.98
CA LYS A 620 6.39 13.42 -2.54
C LYS A 620 6.92 14.25 -3.70
N ASP A 621 7.30 13.61 -4.81
CA ASP A 621 7.75 14.27 -6.04
C ASP A 621 6.71 15.30 -6.53
N LYS A 622 5.42 14.95 -6.49
CA LYS A 622 4.33 15.87 -6.83
C LYS A 622 4.23 17.07 -5.88
N ALA A 623 4.45 16.89 -4.58
CA ALA A 623 4.46 17.99 -3.61
C ALA A 623 5.64 18.93 -3.83
N GLU A 624 6.84 18.38 -4.09
CA GLU A 624 8.04 19.15 -4.44
C GLU A 624 7.82 19.93 -5.75
N LEU A 625 7.26 19.29 -6.78
CA LEU A 625 6.89 19.97 -8.04
C LEU A 625 5.81 21.05 -7.84
N GLN A 626 4.86 20.87 -6.91
CA GLN A 626 3.87 21.90 -6.59
C GLN A 626 4.52 23.13 -5.93
N LEU A 627 5.47 22.93 -5.00
CA LEU A 627 6.22 24.03 -4.40
C LEU A 627 7.01 24.82 -5.46
N VAL A 628 7.63 24.13 -6.43
CA VAL A 628 8.33 24.76 -7.57
C VAL A 628 7.36 25.54 -8.47
N ILE A 629 6.14 25.03 -8.70
CA ILE A 629 5.10 25.76 -9.44
C ILE A 629 4.67 27.02 -8.66
N ASP A 630 4.39 26.91 -7.37
CA ASP A 630 3.97 28.02 -6.51
C ASP A 630 5.07 29.11 -6.44
N GLU A 631 6.35 28.72 -6.44
CA GLU A 631 7.50 29.63 -6.54
C GLU A 631 7.53 30.34 -7.91
N GLN A 632 7.40 29.60 -9.01
CA GLN A 632 7.36 30.18 -10.35
C GLN A 632 6.13 31.08 -10.58
N GLU A 633 5.00 30.81 -9.93
CA GLU A 633 3.84 31.70 -9.99
C GLU A 633 4.09 33.01 -9.21
N LYS A 634 4.80 32.97 -8.07
CA LYS A 634 5.26 34.18 -7.36
C LYS A 634 6.25 34.99 -8.20
N GLU A 635 7.23 34.34 -8.83
CA GLU A 635 8.16 35.00 -9.77
C GLU A 635 7.42 35.61 -10.95
N ALA A 636 6.51 34.86 -11.59
CA ALA A 636 5.70 35.34 -12.70
C ALA A 636 4.79 36.50 -12.30
N ALA A 637 4.26 36.51 -11.07
CA ALA A 637 3.50 37.64 -10.52
C ALA A 637 4.38 38.87 -10.27
N SER A 638 5.60 38.68 -9.77
CA SER A 638 6.61 39.74 -9.61
C SER A 638 7.00 40.35 -10.96
N LEU A 639 7.34 39.52 -11.95
CA LEU A 639 7.65 39.94 -13.31
C LEU A 639 6.45 40.63 -14.00
N LYS A 640 5.20 40.16 -13.77
CA LYS A 640 3.99 40.85 -14.24
C LYS A 640 3.85 42.24 -13.63
N LYS A 641 4.14 42.43 -12.33
CA LYS A 641 4.15 43.76 -11.69
C LYS A 641 5.21 44.67 -12.31
N GLN A 642 6.45 44.20 -12.46
CA GLN A 642 7.53 44.96 -13.10
C GLN A 642 7.19 45.34 -14.54
N VAL A 643 6.57 44.45 -15.32
CA VAL A 643 6.11 44.74 -16.68
C VAL A 643 4.96 45.76 -16.71
N ALA A 644 4.02 45.69 -15.76
CA ALA A 644 2.95 46.67 -15.63
C ALA A 644 3.50 48.07 -15.28
N GLU A 645 4.46 48.15 -14.36
CA GLU A 645 5.15 49.39 -13.98
C GLU A 645 6.00 49.95 -15.14
N ALA A 646 6.77 49.10 -15.83
CA ALA A 646 7.53 49.49 -17.03
C ALA A 646 6.65 49.83 -18.25
N ASN A 647 5.39 49.42 -18.27
CA ASN A 647 4.38 49.93 -19.21
C ASN A 647 3.84 51.29 -18.75
N ARG A 648 3.53 51.47 -17.45
CA ARG A 648 3.08 52.75 -16.89
C ARG A 648 4.10 53.87 -17.13
N LEU A 649 5.37 53.60 -16.82
CA LEU A 649 6.50 54.50 -17.10
C LEU A 649 6.71 54.76 -18.59
N ARG A 650 6.32 53.84 -19.48
CA ARG A 650 6.37 54.07 -20.94
C ARG A 650 5.26 55.01 -21.39
N ASN A 651 4.04 54.80 -20.91
CA ASN A 651 2.91 55.67 -21.21
C ASN A 651 3.17 57.09 -20.68
N GLU A 652 3.69 57.22 -19.46
CA GLU A 652 4.13 58.49 -18.88
C GLU A 652 5.23 59.17 -19.73
N ASN A 653 6.16 58.39 -20.30
CA ASN A 653 7.14 58.92 -21.26
C ASN A 653 6.52 59.30 -22.61
N GLU A 654 5.50 58.60 -23.11
CA GLU A 654 4.79 58.95 -24.35
C GLU A 654 3.90 60.20 -24.17
N ASP A 655 3.29 60.38 -23.00
CA ASP A 655 2.57 61.61 -22.61
C ASP A 655 3.54 62.79 -22.44
N LEU A 656 4.69 62.59 -21.77
CA LEU A 656 5.73 63.61 -21.67
C LEU A 656 6.33 63.96 -23.03
N LEU A 657 6.54 62.98 -23.91
CA LEU A 657 7.00 63.22 -25.28
C LEU A 657 5.94 64.01 -26.07
N SER A 658 4.66 63.68 -25.90
CA SER A 658 3.54 64.40 -26.51
C SER A 658 3.42 65.83 -26.00
N GLN A 659 3.62 66.07 -24.69
CA GLN A 659 3.70 67.40 -24.10
C GLN A 659 4.90 68.19 -24.62
N VAL A 660 6.10 67.59 -24.67
CA VAL A 660 7.31 68.20 -25.25
C VAL A 660 7.11 68.52 -26.73
N GLN A 661 6.42 67.66 -27.49
CA GLN A 661 6.11 67.89 -28.89
C GLN A 661 5.06 69.00 -29.07
N LYS A 662 4.07 69.11 -28.18
CA LYS A 662 3.07 70.18 -28.15
C LYS A 662 3.70 71.53 -27.78
N LEU A 663 4.58 71.54 -26.76
CA LEU A 663 5.42 72.70 -26.40
C LEU A 663 6.39 73.08 -27.53
N LYS A 664 6.93 72.10 -28.26
CA LYS A 664 7.76 72.36 -29.45
C LYS A 664 6.93 73.00 -30.57
N CYS A 665 5.71 72.53 -30.84
CA CYS A 665 4.80 73.18 -31.79
C CYS A 665 4.41 74.59 -31.35
N LEU A 666 4.22 74.84 -30.05
CA LEU A 666 3.98 76.19 -29.51
C LEU A 666 5.23 77.08 -29.62
N LEU A 667 6.44 76.53 -29.45
CA LEU A 667 7.70 77.25 -29.61
C LEU A 667 8.01 77.56 -31.08
N GLU A 668 7.75 76.63 -32.00
CA GLU A 668 7.81 76.88 -33.45
C GLU A 668 6.73 77.89 -33.87
N GLY A 669 5.54 77.83 -33.30
CA GLY A 669 4.48 78.84 -33.48
C GLY A 669 4.90 80.22 -32.97
N ALA A 670 5.53 80.31 -31.79
CA ALA A 670 6.08 81.56 -31.26
C ALA A 670 7.21 82.12 -32.14
N LYS A 671 8.06 81.26 -32.72
CA LYS A 671 9.05 81.67 -33.73
C LYS A 671 8.40 82.16 -35.02
N ALA A 672 7.30 81.54 -35.46
CA ALA A 672 6.56 82.00 -36.63
C ALA A 672 5.89 83.37 -36.39
N VAL A 673 5.26 83.57 -35.23
CA VAL A 673 4.71 84.88 -34.81
C VAL A 673 5.82 85.93 -34.71
N ALA A 674 7.04 85.55 -34.30
CA ALA A 674 8.21 86.43 -34.32
C ALA A 674 8.72 86.79 -35.74
N THR A 675 8.06 86.34 -36.83
CA THR A 675 8.35 86.77 -38.21
C THR A 675 7.30 87.70 -38.84
N SER A 676 6.26 88.11 -38.11
CA SER A 676 5.24 89.07 -38.59
C SER A 676 4.92 90.16 -37.56
N GLY A 677 5.75 91.20 -37.47
CA GLY A 677 5.52 92.35 -36.60
C GLY A 677 6.61 93.41 -36.71
N GLN A 678 6.38 94.47 -37.49
CA GLN A 678 7.37 95.51 -37.81
C GLN A 678 6.99 96.87 -37.22
N CYS A 679 7.61 97.28 -36.10
CA CYS A 679 8.09 98.66 -35.95
C CYS A 679 9.15 98.82 -34.85
N ASN A 680 10.03 99.79 -35.09
CA ASN A 680 11.22 100.17 -34.32
C ASN A 680 11.02 100.42 -32.81
N CYS A 681 12.00 99.97 -32.03
CA CYS A 681 12.80 100.91 -31.23
C CYS A 681 14.27 100.43 -31.16
N LYS A 682 15.24 101.35 -31.16
CA LYS A 682 16.68 101.05 -31.16
C LYS A 682 17.26 101.31 -29.78
N ILE A 683 18.25 100.51 -29.35
CA ILE A 683 19.41 100.95 -28.57
C ILE A 683 20.54 99.90 -28.69
N THR A 684 21.78 100.35 -28.49
CA THR A 684 23.06 99.61 -28.53
C THR A 684 23.03 98.26 -27.80
N GLY A 685 23.77 97.21 -28.18
CA GLY A 685 25.03 97.15 -28.93
C GLY A 685 26.10 96.50 -28.04
N THR A 686 26.65 95.34 -28.41
CA THR A 686 28.01 95.28 -29.00
C THR A 686 28.23 93.94 -29.70
N LYS A 687 28.94 93.95 -30.86
CA LYS A 687 29.48 92.74 -31.50
C LYS A 687 30.92 92.53 -31.05
N VAL A 688 31.23 91.39 -30.45
CA VAL A 688 32.60 90.86 -30.36
C VAL A 688 32.64 89.51 -31.06
N LYS A 689 33.39 89.42 -32.16
CA LYS A 689 33.75 88.14 -32.78
C LYS A 689 34.89 87.52 -31.98
N LEU A 690 34.72 86.29 -31.48
CA LEU A 690 35.84 85.48 -31.01
C LEU A 690 35.77 84.06 -31.58
N LYS A 691 36.95 83.47 -31.83
CA LYS A 691 37.12 82.14 -32.44
C LYS A 691 36.88 81.06 -31.38
N THR A 692 35.91 80.17 -31.58
CA THR A 692 35.80 78.96 -30.76
C THR A 692 36.78 77.90 -31.27
N ALA A 693 38.00 77.91 -30.73
CA ALA A 693 39.06 76.98 -31.13
C ALA A 693 38.84 75.55 -30.58
N LYS A 694 39.38 74.55 -31.28
CA LYS A 694 39.33 73.14 -30.86
C LYS A 694 40.16 72.89 -29.59
N LYS A 695 39.51 72.57 -28.47
CA LYS A 695 40.00 71.64 -27.43
C LYS A 695 38.84 70.68 -27.11
N LYS A 696 38.83 69.44 -27.62
CA LYS A 696 39.50 68.27 -27.02
C LYS A 696 39.25 68.17 -25.50
N SER A 697 38.04 67.75 -25.11
CA SER A 697 37.80 67.10 -23.82
C SER A 697 38.01 65.58 -23.95
N SER A 698 38.46 64.93 -22.87
CA SER A 698 39.16 63.64 -22.92
C SER A 698 38.29 62.42 -22.58
N LEU A 699 37.12 62.27 -23.22
CA LEU A 699 36.21 61.13 -22.97
C LEU A 699 36.50 59.85 -23.78
N GLY A 700 37.57 59.82 -24.57
CA GLY A 700 37.92 58.67 -25.43
C GLY A 700 38.37 57.41 -24.67
N HIS A 701 38.82 57.52 -23.42
CA HIS A 701 39.41 56.39 -22.69
C HIS A 701 38.38 55.38 -22.15
N HIS A 702 37.22 55.82 -21.64
CA HIS A 702 36.19 54.87 -21.16
C HIS A 702 35.60 54.01 -22.29
N GLY A 703 35.44 54.57 -23.50
CA GLY A 703 34.90 53.81 -24.65
C GLY A 703 35.81 52.68 -25.12
N ALA A 704 37.13 52.82 -24.95
CA ALA A 704 38.10 51.75 -25.22
C ALA A 704 38.16 50.75 -24.05
N PHE A 705 38.27 51.24 -22.81
CA PHE A 705 38.40 50.39 -21.62
C PHE A 705 37.17 49.50 -21.40
N LEU A 706 35.96 50.01 -21.68
CA LEU A 706 34.73 49.20 -21.62
C LEU A 706 34.71 48.09 -22.66
N LYS A 707 35.17 48.35 -23.89
CA LYS A 707 35.29 47.32 -24.94
C LYS A 707 36.37 46.29 -24.62
N GLN A 708 37.49 46.73 -24.04
CA GLN A 708 38.55 45.85 -23.56
C GLN A 708 38.02 44.94 -22.44
N SER A 709 37.32 45.50 -21.45
CA SER A 709 36.74 44.76 -20.32
C SER A 709 35.67 43.77 -20.77
N ILE A 710 34.78 44.15 -21.70
CA ILE A 710 33.79 43.24 -22.29
C ILE A 710 34.48 42.09 -23.03
N LYS A 711 35.57 42.36 -23.78
CA LYS A 711 36.32 41.29 -24.45
C LYS A 711 37.07 40.39 -23.46
N VAL A 712 37.67 40.94 -22.40
CA VAL A 712 38.31 40.15 -21.34
C VAL A 712 37.30 39.22 -20.65
N MET A 713 36.10 39.71 -20.31
CA MET A 713 35.04 38.83 -19.78
C MET A 713 34.60 37.78 -20.80
N SER A 714 34.47 38.12 -22.09
CA SER A 714 34.13 37.15 -23.14
C SER A 714 35.15 36.01 -23.24
N ASN A 715 36.45 36.34 -23.20
CA ASN A 715 37.54 35.36 -23.21
C ASN A 715 37.57 34.49 -21.93
N VAL A 716 37.11 34.99 -20.78
CA VAL A 716 36.98 34.19 -19.55
C VAL A 716 35.85 33.16 -19.68
N PHE A 717 34.76 33.47 -20.38
CA PHE A 717 33.68 32.49 -20.64
C PHE A 717 34.05 31.43 -21.68
N GLU A 718 34.89 31.74 -22.68
CA GLU A 718 35.33 30.77 -23.69
C GLU A 718 36.29 29.70 -23.13
N ASN A 719 37.08 30.04 -22.11
CA ASN A 719 38.10 29.13 -21.55
C ASN A 719 37.54 27.99 -20.68
N PHE A 720 36.25 28.02 -20.30
CA PHE A 720 35.63 26.91 -19.53
C PHE A 720 35.07 25.78 -20.41
N SER A 721 35.11 25.89 -21.74
CA SER A 721 34.62 24.84 -22.66
C SER A 721 35.66 23.77 -23.01
N LYS A 722 36.74 23.64 -22.23
CA LYS A 722 37.73 22.56 -22.31
C LYS A 722 38.24 22.18 -20.91
N ASP A 723 37.52 21.28 -20.24
CA ASP A 723 38.14 20.25 -19.39
C ASP A 723 37.12 19.15 -18.98
N GLY A 724 37.26 17.96 -19.58
CA GLY A 724 37.27 16.71 -18.81
C GLY A 724 35.99 15.89 -18.57
N TRP A 725 34.78 16.35 -18.91
CA TRP A 725 33.54 15.62 -18.51
C TRP A 725 32.52 15.41 -19.65
N GLU A 726 32.80 14.45 -20.53
CA GLU A 726 31.80 13.74 -21.33
C GLU A 726 31.65 12.29 -20.86
N ASP A 727 30.97 12.06 -19.73
CA ASP A 727 30.22 10.81 -19.52
C ASP A 727 29.16 10.95 -18.40
N VAL A 728 28.20 10.02 -18.38
CA VAL A 728 27.23 9.69 -17.31
C VAL A 728 26.03 10.64 -17.08
N SER A 729 24.86 10.05 -17.38
CA SER A 729 23.51 10.28 -16.82
C SER A 729 22.68 11.48 -17.25
N GLU A 730 21.51 11.14 -17.81
CA GLU A 730 20.31 11.97 -17.73
C GLU A 730 19.92 12.24 -16.26
N LYS A 731 19.66 13.50 -15.93
CA LYS A 731 18.49 13.94 -15.13
C LYS A 731 18.33 15.44 -15.31
N GLY A 732 17.10 15.89 -15.54
CA GLY A 732 16.83 17.28 -15.92
C GLY A 732 16.71 18.22 -14.72
N THR A 733 17.09 19.48 -14.92
CA THR A 733 16.48 20.59 -14.18
C THR A 733 16.33 21.82 -15.07
N LEU A 734 15.23 22.53 -14.85
CA LEU A 734 14.99 23.94 -15.20
C LEU A 734 16.16 24.84 -14.72
N CYS A 735 16.41 26.06 -15.21
CA CYS A 735 15.51 27.17 -15.57
C CYS A 735 16.23 28.10 -16.60
N ILE A 736 15.61 28.56 -17.71
CA ILE A 736 14.70 29.73 -17.87
C ILE A 736 15.39 31.08 -18.22
N LEU A 737 14.87 31.72 -19.29
CA LEU A 737 15.10 33.12 -19.75
C LEU A 737 16.54 33.48 -20.25
N ASN A 738 16.76 34.54 -21.05
CA ASN A 738 15.87 35.66 -21.38
C ASN A 738 15.86 36.11 -22.87
N ARG A 739 14.87 36.94 -23.23
CA ARG A 739 14.40 37.25 -24.59
C ARG A 739 15.15 38.37 -25.33
N THR A 740 15.32 38.14 -26.64
CA THR A 740 15.19 39.12 -27.75
C THR A 740 16.14 40.34 -27.89
N LYS A 741 16.71 40.46 -29.09
CA LYS A 741 16.58 41.67 -29.92
C LYS A 741 16.29 41.29 -31.40
N ARG A 742 15.91 42.26 -32.22
CA ARG A 742 15.03 42.06 -33.40
C ARG A 742 15.75 41.99 -34.77
N ARG A 743 15.16 41.15 -35.64
CA ARG A 743 15.02 41.27 -37.12
C ARG A 743 16.21 40.98 -38.06
N ASN A 744 15.97 39.94 -38.86
CA ASN A 744 16.06 39.90 -40.33
C ASN A 744 17.40 40.26 -41.02
N ILE A 745 18.14 39.22 -41.40
CA ILE A 745 18.38 38.87 -42.82
C ILE A 745 18.10 37.37 -42.95
N VAL A 746 17.57 36.91 -44.10
CA VAL A 746 17.30 35.49 -44.36
C VAL A 746 18.31 34.95 -45.35
N GLN A 747 19.11 33.97 -44.92
CA GLN A 747 19.59 32.89 -45.79
C GLN A 747 19.62 31.58 -44.99
N LYS A 748 19.53 30.46 -45.72
CA LYS A 748 18.94 29.21 -45.23
C LYS A 748 19.73 28.02 -45.76
N LEU A 749 20.41 27.29 -44.87
CA LEU A 749 20.95 25.93 -45.06
C LEU A 749 21.46 25.46 -43.68
N GLY A 750 21.19 24.27 -43.16
CA GLY A 750 20.18 23.25 -43.49
C GLY A 750 19.79 22.49 -42.22
N CYS A 751 18.66 21.76 -42.20
CA CYS A 751 18.06 21.28 -40.95
C CYS A 751 17.74 19.77 -40.98
N PRO A 752 17.82 19.06 -39.83
CA PRO A 752 17.06 17.83 -39.58
C PRO A 752 15.59 18.15 -39.22
N VAL A 753 14.94 18.99 -40.04
CA VAL A 753 13.52 19.38 -39.87
C VAL A 753 12.55 18.18 -39.86
N PRO A 754 12.75 17.08 -40.62
CA PRO A 754 11.83 15.94 -40.60
C PRO A 754 11.56 15.40 -39.21
N LEU A 755 12.61 15.07 -38.43
CA LEU A 755 12.48 14.50 -37.08
C LEU A 755 11.72 15.41 -36.12
N LEU A 756 11.99 16.72 -36.15
CA LEU A 756 11.28 17.66 -35.27
C LEU A 756 9.83 17.86 -35.72
N GLN A 757 9.57 17.85 -37.02
CA GLN A 757 8.22 17.96 -37.58
C GLN A 757 7.40 16.67 -37.39
N GLU A 758 8.04 15.49 -37.37
CA GLU A 758 7.44 14.22 -36.99
C GLU A 758 7.19 14.15 -35.49
N ARG A 759 8.12 14.59 -34.63
CA ARG A 759 7.89 14.71 -33.18
C ARG A 759 6.71 15.65 -32.90
N ILE A 760 6.59 16.78 -33.59
CA ILE A 760 5.46 17.70 -33.48
C ILE A 760 4.16 17.07 -33.99
N LYS A 761 4.16 16.40 -35.16
CA LYS A 761 2.97 15.68 -35.67
C LYS A 761 2.52 14.56 -34.73
N SER A 762 3.47 13.80 -34.18
CA SER A 762 3.22 12.71 -33.23
C SER A 762 2.63 13.24 -31.92
N LEU A 763 3.20 14.31 -31.35
CA LEU A 763 2.65 14.98 -30.18
C LEU A 763 1.28 15.62 -30.48
N GLN A 764 1.06 16.19 -31.67
CA GLN A 764 -0.25 16.68 -32.09
C GLN A 764 -1.27 15.54 -32.22
N GLN A 765 -0.89 14.38 -32.75
CA GLN A 765 -1.76 13.19 -32.79
C GLN A 765 -2.04 12.65 -31.39
N GLN A 766 -1.04 12.59 -30.49
CA GLN A 766 -1.26 12.20 -29.08
C GLN A 766 -2.18 13.20 -28.37
N ILE A 767 -2.03 14.51 -28.58
CA ILE A 767 -2.93 15.53 -28.04
C ILE A 767 -4.35 15.37 -28.60
N VAL A 768 -4.52 15.10 -29.90
CA VAL A 768 -5.84 14.85 -30.51
C VAL A 768 -6.45 13.55 -29.99
N VAL A 769 -5.68 12.48 -29.80
CA VAL A 769 -6.15 11.23 -29.20
C VAL A 769 -6.58 11.46 -27.75
N LEU A 770 -5.75 12.10 -26.92
CA LEU A 770 -6.08 12.44 -25.53
C LEU A 770 -7.27 13.42 -25.43
N GLN A 771 -7.45 14.33 -26.39
CA GLN A 771 -8.64 15.18 -26.47
C GLN A 771 -9.89 14.39 -26.85
N ASN A 772 -9.79 13.46 -27.81
CA ASN A 772 -10.90 12.59 -28.19
C ASN A 772 -11.27 11.62 -27.06
N GLU A 773 -10.29 11.00 -26.40
CA GLU A 773 -10.48 10.16 -25.21
C GLU A 773 -11.08 10.97 -24.06
N LYS A 774 -10.63 12.20 -23.82
CA LYS A 774 -11.25 13.12 -22.85
C LYS A 774 -12.70 13.44 -23.22
N MET A 775 -13.00 13.71 -24.48
CA MET A 775 -14.37 13.98 -24.95
C MET A 775 -15.27 12.72 -24.85
N THR A 776 -14.73 11.53 -25.10
CA THR A 776 -15.42 10.25 -24.92
C THR A 776 -15.65 9.96 -23.43
N ALA A 777 -14.65 10.18 -22.57
CA ALA A 777 -14.77 10.06 -21.12
C ALA A 777 -15.81 11.04 -20.56
N VAL A 778 -15.78 12.32 -20.97
CA VAL A 778 -16.78 13.34 -20.60
C VAL A 778 -18.17 12.98 -21.11
N SER A 779 -18.30 12.46 -22.33
CA SER A 779 -19.59 12.01 -22.87
C SER A 779 -20.12 10.78 -22.12
N SER A 780 -19.26 9.85 -21.73
CA SER A 780 -19.64 8.69 -20.92
C SER A 780 -20.02 9.09 -19.50
N ALA A 781 -19.29 10.02 -18.88
CA ALA A 781 -19.61 10.59 -17.57
C ALA A 781 -20.94 11.38 -17.59
N LYS A 782 -21.24 12.10 -18.69
CA LYS A 782 -22.53 12.74 -18.91
C LYS A 782 -23.65 11.69 -19.06
N GLY A 783 -23.40 10.62 -19.81
CA GLY A 783 -24.30 9.46 -19.91
C GLY A 783 -24.57 8.83 -18.54
N PHE A 784 -23.54 8.58 -17.73
CA PHE A 784 -23.69 8.09 -16.36
C PHE A 784 -24.49 9.05 -15.47
N LYS A 785 -24.22 10.35 -15.55
CA LYS A 785 -24.99 11.38 -14.82
C LYS A 785 -26.47 11.37 -15.22
N GLU A 786 -26.77 11.32 -16.51
CA GLU A 786 -28.14 11.19 -17.02
C GLU A 786 -28.81 9.87 -16.61
N THR A 787 -28.08 8.74 -16.53
CA THR A 787 -28.64 7.49 -15.98
C THR A 787 -28.88 7.57 -14.48
N ASN A 788 -28.03 8.29 -13.72
CA ASN A 788 -28.21 8.47 -12.29
C ASN A 788 -29.39 9.41 -11.97
N GLU A 789 -29.61 10.45 -12.79
CA GLU A 789 -30.80 11.30 -12.76
C GLU A 789 -32.08 10.50 -13.13
N LYS A 790 -31.99 9.59 -14.11
CA LYS A 790 -33.08 8.65 -14.44
C LYS A 790 -33.34 7.64 -13.31
N LEU A 791 -32.31 7.18 -12.60
CA LEU A 791 -32.46 6.28 -11.44
C LEU A 791 -33.02 7.00 -10.21
N THR A 792 -32.61 8.23 -9.91
CA THR A 792 -33.17 9.02 -8.80
C THR A 792 -34.61 9.45 -9.05
N THR A 793 -34.97 9.81 -10.28
CA THR A 793 -36.39 10.05 -10.64
C THR A 793 -37.23 8.77 -10.60
N GLN A 794 -36.70 7.62 -11.01
CA GLN A 794 -37.38 6.33 -10.83
C GLN A 794 -37.53 5.93 -9.36
N LEU A 795 -36.51 6.18 -8.52
CA LEU A 795 -36.57 5.95 -7.08
C LEU A 795 -37.65 6.82 -6.43
N HIS A 796 -37.68 8.12 -6.73
CA HIS A 796 -38.72 9.02 -6.21
C HIS A 796 -40.13 8.62 -6.66
N LEU A 797 -40.30 8.17 -7.91
CA LEU A 797 -41.56 7.63 -8.41
C LEU A 797 -41.95 6.30 -7.71
N ALA A 798 -40.97 5.45 -7.38
CA ALA A 798 -41.18 4.22 -6.63
C ALA A 798 -41.58 4.50 -5.17
N ASP A 799 -40.95 5.49 -4.52
CA ASP A 799 -41.32 5.95 -3.19
C ASP A 799 -42.73 6.56 -3.18
N GLN A 800 -43.06 7.41 -4.16
CA GLN A 800 -44.42 7.96 -4.30
C GLN A 800 -45.47 6.86 -4.48
N ARG A 801 -45.17 5.82 -5.29
CA ARG A 801 -46.01 4.63 -5.43
C ARG A 801 -46.09 3.82 -4.14
N LEU A 802 -45.01 3.70 -3.38
CA LEU A 802 -44.98 3.00 -2.09
C LEU A 802 -45.85 3.74 -1.05
N GLN A 803 -45.78 5.07 -0.99
CA GLN A 803 -46.65 5.86 -0.10
C GLN A 803 -48.12 5.78 -0.54
N SER A 804 -48.40 5.87 -1.84
CA SER A 804 -49.77 5.63 -2.38
C SER A 804 -50.26 4.22 -2.05
N SER A 805 -49.39 3.21 -2.13
CA SER A 805 -49.72 1.82 -1.79
C SER A 805 -49.95 1.64 -0.29
N LYS A 806 -49.21 2.33 0.58
CA LYS A 806 -49.45 2.34 2.03
C LYS A 806 -50.81 2.94 2.36
N LEU A 807 -51.14 4.13 1.82
CA LEU A 807 -52.46 4.74 1.99
C LEU A 807 -53.58 3.82 1.48
N THR A 808 -53.36 3.15 0.35
CA THR A 808 -54.32 2.14 -0.17
C THR A 808 -54.45 0.94 0.77
N ILE A 809 -53.35 0.42 1.33
CA ILE A 809 -53.36 -0.66 2.33
C ILE A 809 -54.04 -0.22 3.63
N GLU A 810 -53.85 1.01 4.07
CA GLU A 810 -54.46 1.59 5.27
C GLU A 810 -55.99 1.78 5.10
N VAL A 811 -56.43 2.25 3.93
CA VAL A 811 -57.85 2.28 3.54
C VAL A 811 -58.43 0.88 3.42
N LEU A 812 -57.72 -0.06 2.81
CA LEU A 812 -58.16 -1.46 2.71
C LEU A 812 -58.21 -2.15 4.07
N THR A 813 -57.27 -1.86 4.99
CA THR A 813 -57.28 -2.37 6.37
C THR A 813 -58.44 -1.78 7.15
N SER A 814 -58.69 -0.48 7.01
CA SER A 814 -59.85 0.21 7.60
C SER A 814 -61.18 -0.34 7.07
N ASN A 815 -61.26 -0.65 5.78
CA ASN A 815 -62.44 -1.25 5.19
C ASN A 815 -62.58 -2.74 5.55
N LEU A 816 -61.49 -3.48 5.71
CA LEU A 816 -61.52 -4.87 6.19
C LEU A 816 -61.97 -4.92 7.66
N ALA A 817 -61.54 -3.98 8.50
CA ALA A 817 -62.06 -3.81 9.86
C ALA A 817 -63.57 -3.51 9.86
N LYS A 818 -64.05 -2.61 8.97
CA LYS A 818 -65.50 -2.36 8.79
C LYS A 818 -66.24 -3.61 8.33
N TRP A 819 -65.74 -4.34 7.33
CA TRP A 819 -66.33 -5.61 6.87
C TRP A 819 -66.33 -6.69 7.95
N GLN A 820 -65.33 -6.69 8.84
CA GLN A 820 -65.25 -7.63 9.96
C GLN A 820 -66.24 -7.26 11.06
N GLN A 821 -66.43 -5.95 11.33
CA GLN A 821 -67.48 -5.45 12.23
C GLN A 821 -68.88 -5.67 11.65
N GLU A 822 -69.11 -5.41 10.36
CA GLU A 822 -70.35 -5.76 9.66
C GLU A 822 -70.57 -7.27 9.62
N LYS A 823 -69.53 -8.09 9.51
CA LYS A 823 -69.65 -9.55 9.61
C LYS A 823 -70.06 -9.98 11.02
N GLU A 824 -69.49 -9.40 12.07
CA GLU A 824 -69.88 -9.70 13.46
C GLU A 824 -71.30 -9.24 13.76
N ASP A 825 -71.69 -8.05 13.29
CA ASP A 825 -73.03 -7.49 13.41
C ASP A 825 -74.06 -8.26 12.55
N LEU A 826 -73.69 -8.69 11.34
CA LEU A 826 -74.49 -9.62 10.51
C LEU A 826 -74.53 -11.03 11.09
N GLN A 827 -73.52 -11.49 11.82
CA GLN A 827 -73.52 -12.78 12.51
C GLN A 827 -74.37 -12.72 13.80
N GLY A 828 -74.41 -11.56 14.48
CA GLY A 828 -75.39 -11.25 15.51
C GLY A 828 -76.81 -11.22 14.95
N LYS A 829 -77.01 -10.51 13.83
CA LYS A 829 -78.30 -10.45 13.11
C LYS A 829 -78.71 -11.79 12.48
N LEU A 830 -77.78 -12.67 12.12
CA LEU A 830 -78.08 -14.05 11.69
C LEU A 830 -78.57 -14.89 12.86
N LYS A 831 -77.89 -14.86 14.01
CA LYS A 831 -78.39 -15.48 15.25
C LYS A 831 -79.76 -14.93 15.64
N PHE A 832 -80.03 -13.65 15.39
CA PHE A 832 -81.34 -13.02 15.60
C PHE A 832 -82.39 -13.39 14.51
N ARG A 833 -81.95 -13.81 13.32
CA ARG A 833 -82.82 -14.10 12.15
C ARG A 833 -83.07 -15.58 11.90
N GLU A 834 -82.21 -16.47 12.38
CA GLU A 834 -82.50 -17.92 12.49
C GLU A 834 -83.72 -18.17 13.39
N HIS A 835 -84.03 -17.24 14.30
CA HIS A 835 -85.28 -17.22 15.07
C HIS A 835 -86.49 -16.61 14.31
N LEU A 836 -86.32 -16.03 13.11
CA LEU A 836 -87.31 -15.12 12.52
C LEU A 836 -87.46 -15.21 10.98
N SER A 837 -87.21 -16.35 10.35
CA SER A 837 -87.37 -16.50 8.88
C SER A 837 -87.82 -17.90 8.42
N GLN A 838 -88.99 -18.34 8.89
CA GLN A 838 -89.90 -19.12 8.05
C GLN A 838 -90.81 -18.17 7.24
N THR A 839 -91.34 -18.63 6.11
CA THR A 839 -92.36 -17.97 5.24
C THR A 839 -91.86 -16.95 4.18
N ALA A 840 -92.05 -17.33 2.90
CA ALA A 840 -92.27 -16.53 1.67
C ALA A 840 -91.30 -15.35 1.27
N GLY A 841 -91.25 -14.90 0.01
CA GLY A 841 -91.77 -15.51 -1.23
C GLY A 841 -92.33 -14.53 -2.29
N LYS A 842 -91.47 -14.04 -3.21
CA LYS A 842 -91.72 -13.52 -4.59
C LYS A 842 -92.94 -12.60 -4.88
N SER A 843 -92.71 -11.42 -5.48
CA SER A 843 -93.27 -10.97 -6.80
C SER A 843 -93.14 -9.46 -7.07
N GLU A 844 -93.11 -9.03 -8.35
CA GLU A 844 -94.01 -8.03 -9.00
C GLU A 844 -93.48 -7.56 -10.39
N ALA A 845 -94.31 -6.87 -11.21
CA ALA A 845 -94.01 -6.54 -12.63
C ALA A 845 -94.91 -5.45 -13.29
N THR A 846 -94.44 -4.85 -14.41
CA THR A 846 -95.22 -4.11 -15.47
C THR A 846 -95.97 -2.80 -15.04
N PRO A 847 -96.70 -2.03 -15.90
CA PRO A 847 -96.91 -1.99 -17.37
C PRO A 847 -96.64 -0.58 -18.02
N ALA A 848 -97.37 -0.20 -19.10
CA ALA A 848 -97.15 0.97 -19.99
C ALA A 848 -98.44 1.83 -20.28
N PRO A 849 -98.36 3.03 -20.92
CA PRO A 849 -99.48 3.99 -21.04
C PRO A 849 -100.10 4.17 -22.45
N SER A 850 -101.22 4.92 -22.55
CA SER A 850 -101.95 5.25 -23.80
C SER A 850 -102.38 6.74 -23.88
N LYS A 851 -103.06 7.14 -24.97
CA LYS A 851 -103.63 8.49 -25.21
C LYS A 851 -104.94 8.43 -26.00
N ASN A 852 -105.88 9.33 -25.74
CA ASN A 852 -106.92 9.76 -26.71
C ASN A 852 -107.59 11.07 -26.27
N SER A 853 -107.70 12.06 -27.16
CA SER A 853 -108.74 13.12 -27.14
C SER A 853 -108.61 14.06 -28.36
N ASP A 854 -108.77 13.53 -29.59
CA ASP A 854 -109.11 14.37 -30.75
C ASP A 854 -110.64 14.47 -30.83
N LEU A 855 -111.17 15.68 -30.71
CA LEU A 855 -112.60 16.00 -30.87
C LEU A 855 -112.73 17.44 -31.39
N GLU A 856 -113.94 17.85 -31.78
CA GLU A 856 -114.30 19.20 -32.28
C GLU A 856 -113.75 19.63 -33.65
N MET A 857 -112.78 18.92 -34.26
CA MET A 857 -112.36 19.16 -35.67
C MET A 857 -113.41 18.68 -36.71
N LYS A 858 -114.68 19.12 -36.59
CA LYS A 858 -115.69 19.10 -37.68
C LYS A 858 -117.02 19.83 -37.47
N GLN A 859 -117.24 20.61 -36.40
CA GLN A 859 -118.59 21.19 -36.18
C GLN A 859 -118.88 22.51 -36.95
N LEU A 860 -117.87 23.33 -37.30
CA LEU A 860 -118.07 24.58 -38.04
C LEU A 860 -117.10 24.77 -39.22
N GLN A 861 -117.07 23.78 -40.11
CA GLN A 861 -116.69 24.02 -41.51
C GLN A 861 -117.94 24.51 -42.27
N CYS A 862 -117.79 25.58 -43.06
CA CYS A 862 -118.87 26.41 -43.66
C CYS A 862 -119.62 27.26 -42.61
N LYS A 863 -119.87 28.56 -42.82
CA LYS A 863 -119.87 29.41 -44.03
C LYS A 863 -119.15 30.75 -43.67
N LEU A 864 -118.49 31.51 -44.54
CA LEU A 864 -118.06 31.36 -45.94
C LEU A 864 -116.51 31.50 -45.94
N LYS A 865 -115.72 30.90 -46.83
CA LYS A 865 -115.78 30.89 -48.30
C LYS A 865 -115.58 32.26 -48.97
N VAL A 866 -114.48 32.94 -48.60
CA VAL A 866 -113.80 33.95 -49.42
C VAL A 866 -112.31 33.60 -49.49
N THR A 867 -111.71 33.67 -50.68
CA THR A 867 -110.27 33.55 -50.97
C THR A 867 -109.52 32.32 -50.44
N GLU A 868 -109.81 31.14 -51.00
CA GLU A 868 -109.03 29.90 -50.82
C GLU A 868 -107.63 29.95 -51.52
N GLN A 869 -107.22 31.09 -52.09
CA GLN A 869 -106.14 31.19 -53.09
C GLN A 869 -104.85 31.91 -52.65
N ILE A 870 -104.74 32.35 -51.39
CA ILE A 870 -103.52 33.04 -50.86
C ILE A 870 -102.82 32.21 -49.77
N ILE A 871 -103.53 31.27 -49.13
CA ILE A 871 -103.03 30.54 -47.98
C ILE A 871 -102.12 29.36 -48.37
N TYR A 872 -102.36 28.72 -49.52
CA TYR A 872 -101.63 27.50 -49.91
C TYR A 872 -100.12 27.72 -50.10
N ASP A 873 -99.72 28.78 -50.80
CA ASP A 873 -98.29 29.02 -51.08
C ASP A 873 -97.52 29.37 -49.79
N MET A 874 -98.06 30.27 -48.96
CA MET A 874 -97.47 30.59 -47.65
C MET A 874 -97.44 29.40 -46.70
N GLN A 875 -98.43 28.49 -46.75
CA GLN A 875 -98.40 27.27 -45.95
C GLN A 875 -97.39 26.26 -46.49
N CYS A 876 -97.25 26.11 -47.81
CA CYS A 876 -96.24 25.24 -48.42
C CYS A 876 -94.83 25.69 -48.02
N ASP A 877 -94.51 26.99 -48.12
CA ASP A 877 -93.22 27.52 -47.69
C ASP A 877 -92.99 27.38 -46.17
N PHE A 878 -94.03 27.58 -45.35
CA PHE A 878 -93.94 27.35 -43.91
C PHE A 878 -93.70 25.88 -43.56
N PHE A 879 -94.37 24.94 -44.23
CA PHE A 879 -94.17 23.51 -44.01
C PHE A 879 -92.84 23.00 -44.59
N LEU A 880 -92.40 23.45 -45.76
CA LEU A 880 -91.04 23.19 -46.27
C LEU A 880 -89.99 23.73 -45.30
N SER A 881 -90.14 24.96 -44.80
CA SER A 881 -89.22 25.56 -43.82
C SER A 881 -89.20 24.78 -42.50
N ARG A 882 -90.35 24.24 -42.06
CA ARG A 882 -90.47 23.46 -40.83
C ARG A 882 -89.94 22.03 -40.98
N ILE A 883 -90.12 21.40 -42.15
CA ILE A 883 -89.49 20.12 -42.51
C ILE A 883 -87.97 20.32 -42.60
N SER A 884 -87.50 21.31 -43.36
CA SER A 884 -86.07 21.67 -43.46
C SER A 884 -85.42 22.01 -42.11
N ARG A 885 -86.21 22.49 -41.12
CA ARG A 885 -85.74 22.66 -39.74
C ARG A 885 -85.65 21.32 -39.02
N LEU A 886 -86.67 20.48 -39.07
CA LEU A 886 -86.67 19.15 -38.46
C LEU A 886 -85.62 18.21 -39.09
N GLU A 887 -85.33 18.35 -40.37
CA GLU A 887 -84.26 17.62 -41.07
C GLU A 887 -82.88 18.08 -40.64
N ARG A 888 -82.68 19.38 -40.41
CA ARG A 888 -81.46 19.89 -39.75
C ARG A 888 -81.35 19.39 -38.32
N ASP A 889 -82.43 19.42 -37.53
CA ASP A 889 -82.45 18.90 -36.16
C ASP A 889 -82.15 17.39 -36.12
N LEU A 890 -82.69 16.61 -37.06
CA LEU A 890 -82.41 15.18 -37.22
C LEU A 890 -80.99 14.93 -37.71
N SER A 891 -80.47 15.73 -38.62
CA SER A 891 -79.07 15.67 -39.07
C SER A 891 -78.12 15.97 -37.92
N MET A 892 -78.36 17.03 -37.14
CA MET A 892 -77.59 17.36 -35.93
C MET A 892 -77.66 16.23 -34.90
N LYS A 893 -78.83 15.61 -34.70
CA LYS A 893 -78.97 14.44 -33.80
C LYS A 893 -78.23 13.20 -34.33
N ARG A 894 -78.20 12.95 -35.65
CA ARG A 894 -77.38 11.88 -36.24
C ARG A 894 -75.88 12.14 -36.03
N HIS A 895 -75.42 13.38 -36.27
CA HIS A 895 -74.03 13.75 -36.02
C HIS A 895 -73.65 13.59 -34.53
N LEU A 896 -74.51 14.01 -33.61
CA LEU A 896 -74.31 13.81 -32.17
C LEU A 896 -74.29 12.32 -31.77
N ILE A 897 -75.14 11.49 -32.36
CA ILE A 897 -75.15 10.04 -32.13
C ILE A 897 -73.87 9.38 -32.67
N GLU A 898 -73.38 9.80 -33.83
CA GLU A 898 -72.15 9.24 -34.43
C GLU A 898 -70.88 9.72 -33.71
N ASP A 899 -70.86 10.98 -33.27
CA ASP A 899 -69.83 11.48 -32.36
C ASP A 899 -69.82 10.72 -31.02
N LEU A 900 -71.00 10.49 -30.39
CA LEU A 900 -71.11 9.66 -29.19
C LEU A 900 -70.66 8.20 -29.43
N ARG A 901 -70.91 7.62 -30.61
CA ARG A 901 -70.40 6.30 -31.00
C ARG A 901 -68.88 6.31 -31.19
N SER A 902 -68.32 7.35 -31.81
CA SER A 902 -66.88 7.48 -31.99
C SER A 902 -66.16 7.59 -30.64
N ARG A 903 -66.72 8.38 -29.71
CA ARG A 903 -66.25 8.51 -28.33
C ARG A 903 -66.40 7.21 -27.54
N LEU A 904 -67.49 6.45 -27.73
CA LEU A 904 -67.66 5.12 -27.14
C LEU A 904 -66.62 4.11 -27.66
N LYS A 905 -66.34 4.10 -28.97
CA LYS A 905 -65.34 3.23 -29.59
C LYS A 905 -63.92 3.57 -29.12
N ALA A 906 -63.58 4.86 -29.06
CA ALA A 906 -62.32 5.33 -28.49
C ALA A 906 -62.17 4.91 -27.02
N ASN A 907 -63.24 5.02 -26.22
CA ASN A 907 -63.23 4.55 -24.83
C ASN A 907 -63.03 3.03 -24.71
N GLN A 908 -63.66 2.22 -25.58
CA GLN A 908 -63.43 0.76 -25.62
C GLN A 908 -62.01 0.38 -26.06
N GLU A 909 -61.38 1.16 -26.93
CA GLU A 909 -59.99 0.97 -27.34
C GLU A 909 -59.03 1.39 -26.22
N ASN A 910 -59.30 2.51 -25.54
CA ASN A 910 -58.59 2.90 -24.32
C ASN A 910 -58.71 1.83 -23.22
N GLU A 911 -59.92 1.29 -22.98
CA GLU A 911 -60.16 0.24 -22.00
C GLU A 911 -59.33 -1.03 -22.30
N LYS A 912 -59.26 -1.46 -23.56
CA LYS A 912 -58.40 -2.59 -23.98
C LYS A 912 -56.93 -2.31 -23.69
N THR A 913 -56.40 -1.15 -24.07
CA THR A 913 -54.99 -0.80 -23.78
C THR A 913 -54.72 -0.70 -22.26
N SER A 914 -55.70 -0.26 -21.47
CA SER A 914 -55.56 -0.24 -20.00
C SER A 914 -55.51 -1.65 -19.42
N ASN A 915 -56.32 -2.58 -19.92
CA ASN A 915 -56.29 -3.99 -19.52
C ASN A 915 -54.97 -4.68 -19.95
N GLU A 916 -54.50 -4.44 -21.18
CA GLU A 916 -53.21 -4.96 -21.66
C GLU A 916 -52.02 -4.46 -20.82
N THR A 917 -52.04 -3.17 -20.43
CA THR A 917 -51.01 -2.62 -19.55
C THR A 917 -51.12 -3.17 -18.12
N LEU A 918 -52.34 -3.37 -17.60
CA LEU A 918 -52.61 -3.99 -16.29
C LEU A 918 -52.09 -5.43 -16.23
N GLU A 919 -52.39 -6.28 -17.23
CA GLU A 919 -51.79 -7.61 -17.31
C GLU A 919 -50.26 -7.54 -17.39
N SER A 920 -49.69 -6.56 -18.12
CA SER A 920 -48.24 -6.40 -18.20
C SER A 920 -47.61 -6.05 -16.84
N LEU A 921 -48.35 -5.35 -15.98
CA LEU A 921 -47.95 -5.02 -14.61
C LEU A 921 -48.13 -6.24 -13.70
N GLU A 922 -49.23 -6.99 -13.83
CA GLU A 922 -49.46 -8.23 -13.08
C GLU A 922 -48.37 -9.27 -13.37
N ARG A 923 -48.00 -9.45 -14.64
CA ARG A 923 -46.89 -10.31 -15.07
C ARG A 923 -45.55 -9.86 -14.47
N LYS A 924 -45.30 -8.55 -14.37
CA LYS A 924 -44.10 -8.00 -13.68
C LYS A 924 -44.15 -8.21 -12.17
N VAL A 925 -45.31 -8.06 -11.52
CA VAL A 925 -45.49 -8.32 -10.08
C VAL A 925 -45.26 -9.80 -9.76
N LYS A 926 -45.78 -10.72 -10.58
CA LYS A 926 -45.52 -12.17 -10.46
C LYS A 926 -44.03 -12.50 -10.57
N ALA A 927 -43.36 -12.00 -11.61
CA ALA A 927 -41.91 -12.17 -11.77
C ALA A 927 -41.12 -11.60 -10.58
N LEU A 928 -41.47 -10.41 -10.09
CA LEU A 928 -40.82 -9.80 -8.92
C LEU A 928 -41.07 -10.60 -7.63
N ALA A 929 -42.25 -11.21 -7.45
CA ALA A 929 -42.57 -12.06 -6.31
C ALA A 929 -41.75 -13.37 -6.32
N GLU A 930 -41.60 -14.00 -7.49
CA GLU A 930 -40.72 -15.15 -7.70
C GLU A 930 -39.25 -14.78 -7.41
N ASP A 931 -38.80 -13.63 -7.91
CA ASP A 931 -37.47 -13.07 -7.64
C ASP A 931 -37.23 -12.83 -6.13
N CYS A 932 -38.23 -12.32 -5.40
CA CYS A 932 -38.17 -12.15 -3.95
C CYS A 932 -38.12 -13.49 -3.21
N SER A 933 -38.83 -14.51 -3.70
CA SER A 933 -38.76 -15.88 -3.16
C SER A 933 -37.38 -16.50 -3.37
N ASN A 934 -36.80 -16.34 -4.57
CA ASN A 934 -35.46 -16.82 -4.92
C ASN A 934 -34.36 -16.09 -4.13
N LYS A 935 -34.51 -14.78 -3.90
CA LYS A 935 -33.64 -14.00 -3.02
C LYS A 935 -33.77 -14.44 -1.56
N LYS A 936 -34.98 -14.74 -1.08
CA LYS A 936 -35.23 -15.25 0.28
C LYS A 936 -34.58 -16.61 0.51
N SER A 937 -34.77 -17.59 -0.38
CA SER A 937 -34.13 -18.90 -0.26
C SER A 937 -32.60 -18.83 -0.34
N SER A 938 -32.05 -17.92 -1.16
CA SER A 938 -30.62 -17.62 -1.21
C SER A 938 -30.10 -17.03 0.11
N ILE A 939 -30.84 -16.10 0.71
CA ILE A 939 -30.53 -15.50 2.03
C ILE A 939 -30.59 -16.56 3.13
N ASP A 940 -31.57 -17.45 3.13
CA ASP A 940 -31.71 -18.49 4.15
C ASP A 940 -30.63 -19.59 4.00
N SER A 941 -30.19 -19.89 2.77
CA SER A 941 -28.98 -20.70 2.50
C SER A 941 -27.69 -20.03 3.01
N LEU A 942 -27.56 -18.70 2.89
CA LEU A 942 -26.43 -17.95 3.44
C LEU A 942 -26.45 -17.94 4.97
N LYS A 943 -27.61 -17.76 5.61
CA LYS A 943 -27.77 -17.91 7.07
C LYS A 943 -27.39 -19.31 7.55
N GLN A 944 -27.79 -20.36 6.82
CA GLN A 944 -27.42 -21.74 7.18
C GLN A 944 -25.90 -21.94 7.12
N ARG A 945 -25.23 -21.44 6.07
CA ARG A 945 -23.76 -21.49 5.97
C ARG A 945 -23.07 -20.67 7.06
N LEU A 946 -23.57 -19.48 7.38
CA LEU A 946 -23.07 -18.65 8.48
C LEU A 946 -23.21 -19.37 9.85
N ASN A 947 -24.33 -20.04 10.09
CA ASN A 947 -24.56 -20.82 11.30
C ASN A 947 -23.67 -22.08 11.41
N VAL A 948 -23.24 -22.65 10.28
CA VAL A 948 -22.23 -23.72 10.26
C VAL A 948 -20.85 -23.14 10.57
N ALA A 949 -20.43 -22.09 9.86
CA ALA A 949 -19.15 -21.42 10.09
C ALA A 949 -19.00 -20.88 11.53
N ALA A 950 -20.08 -20.39 12.15
CA ALA A 950 -20.08 -19.96 13.55
C ALA A 950 -19.86 -21.14 14.53
N LYS A 951 -20.42 -22.32 14.24
CA LYS A 951 -20.18 -23.54 15.04
C LYS A 951 -18.77 -24.08 14.84
N GLU A 952 -18.27 -24.07 13.61
CA GLU A 952 -16.89 -24.45 13.29
C GLU A 952 -15.90 -23.52 13.99
N LYS A 953 -16.12 -22.19 13.92
CA LYS A 953 -15.34 -21.20 14.67
C LYS A 953 -15.31 -21.52 16.17
N SER A 954 -16.47 -21.74 16.79
CA SER A 954 -16.56 -22.08 18.22
C SER A 954 -15.85 -23.39 18.57
N GLN A 955 -15.82 -24.37 17.66
CA GLN A 955 -15.04 -25.61 17.84
C GLN A 955 -13.52 -25.35 17.74
N TYR A 956 -13.07 -24.51 16.81
CA TYR A 956 -11.66 -24.11 16.74
C TYR A 956 -11.23 -23.28 17.94
N GLU A 957 -12.06 -22.36 18.44
CA GLU A 957 -11.82 -21.62 19.69
C GLU A 957 -11.71 -22.59 20.89
N GLN A 958 -12.60 -23.57 21.01
CA GLN A 958 -12.51 -24.57 22.09
C GLN A 958 -11.27 -25.49 21.96
N MET A 959 -10.81 -25.80 20.74
CA MET A 959 -9.56 -26.56 20.54
C MET A 959 -8.32 -25.70 20.80
N TYR A 960 -8.37 -24.40 20.50
CA TYR A 960 -7.30 -23.45 20.79
C TYR A 960 -7.09 -23.29 22.30
N GLU A 961 -8.16 -23.02 23.06
CA GLU A 961 -8.06 -22.91 24.53
C GLU A 961 -7.57 -24.22 25.15
N LYS A 962 -8.01 -25.39 24.66
CA LYS A 962 -7.48 -26.70 25.12
C LYS A 962 -5.99 -26.88 24.81
N ALA A 963 -5.53 -26.46 23.64
CA ALA A 963 -4.12 -26.54 23.26
C ALA A 963 -3.25 -25.59 24.09
N LYS A 964 -3.75 -24.39 24.40
CA LYS A 964 -3.15 -23.42 25.34
C LYS A 964 -3.09 -23.99 26.75
N ASP A 965 -4.19 -24.57 27.24
CA ASP A 965 -4.28 -25.29 28.51
C ASP A 965 -3.28 -26.45 28.62
N GLU A 966 -3.02 -27.16 27.52
CA GLU A 966 -2.03 -28.24 27.46
C GLU A 966 -0.59 -27.70 27.38
N LEU A 967 -0.36 -26.57 26.70
CA LEU A 967 0.92 -25.89 26.62
C LEU A 967 1.35 -25.32 27.98
N GLU A 968 0.49 -24.58 28.68
CA GLU A 968 0.78 -24.06 30.02
C GLU A 968 1.10 -25.21 31.02
N LYS A 969 0.42 -26.36 30.89
CA LYS A 969 0.71 -27.59 31.67
C LYS A 969 1.99 -28.32 31.23
N LYS A 970 2.57 -27.99 30.09
CA LYS A 970 3.88 -28.46 29.62
C LYS A 970 4.99 -27.53 30.09
N ASP A 971 4.79 -26.22 29.98
CA ASP A 971 5.76 -25.20 30.41
C ASP A 971 6.01 -25.29 31.92
N LEU A 972 4.94 -25.44 32.73
CA LEU A 972 5.08 -25.69 34.18
C LEU A 972 5.92 -26.95 34.49
N LYS A 973 5.85 -28.00 33.66
CA LYS A 973 6.65 -29.22 33.82
C LYS A 973 8.07 -29.09 33.29
N LEU A 974 8.28 -28.25 32.28
CA LEU A 974 9.61 -27.89 31.81
C LEU A 974 10.34 -27.12 32.91
N ASN A 975 9.72 -26.10 33.49
CA ASN A 975 10.26 -25.33 34.61
C ASN A 975 10.54 -26.20 35.85
N GLU A 976 9.69 -27.20 36.14
CA GLU A 976 9.91 -28.17 37.23
C GLU A 976 11.13 -29.08 36.94
N LEU A 977 11.32 -29.51 35.68
CA LEU A 977 12.46 -30.32 35.24
C LEU A 977 13.75 -29.51 35.16
N GLU A 978 13.70 -28.25 34.73
CA GLU A 978 14.82 -27.30 34.71
C GLU A 978 15.28 -26.98 36.13
N SER A 979 14.36 -26.70 37.05
CA SER A 979 14.67 -26.51 38.48
C SER A 979 15.37 -27.75 39.08
N LYS A 980 14.95 -28.95 38.68
CA LYS A 980 15.59 -30.22 39.08
C LYS A 980 16.95 -30.41 38.41
N MET A 981 17.09 -30.05 37.14
CA MET A 981 18.35 -30.09 36.41
C MET A 981 19.41 -29.21 37.07
N ILE A 982 19.07 -27.95 37.36
CA ILE A 982 19.93 -26.99 38.06
C ILE A 982 20.30 -27.51 39.46
N ALA A 983 19.37 -28.12 40.19
CA ALA A 983 19.67 -28.74 41.49
C ALA A 983 20.62 -29.94 41.37
N THR A 984 20.49 -30.78 40.35
CA THR A 984 21.43 -31.89 40.09
C THR A 984 22.78 -31.43 39.54
N GLU A 985 22.82 -30.34 38.78
CA GLU A 985 24.04 -29.70 38.28
C GLU A 985 24.82 -29.08 39.45
N TYR A 986 24.15 -28.35 40.33
CA TYR A 986 24.75 -27.84 41.57
C TYR A 986 25.35 -29.00 42.40
N ALA A 987 24.58 -30.06 42.68
CA ALA A 987 25.06 -31.22 43.41
C ALA A 987 26.23 -31.94 42.70
N MET A 988 26.24 -31.96 41.36
CA MET A 988 27.36 -32.48 40.57
C MET A 988 28.62 -31.62 40.75
N THR A 989 28.52 -30.29 40.64
CA THR A 989 29.66 -29.39 40.86
C THR A 989 30.20 -29.44 42.29
N GLU A 990 29.34 -29.66 43.30
CA GLU A 990 29.76 -29.85 44.69
C GLU A 990 30.51 -31.18 44.88
N LEU A 991 30.06 -32.26 44.23
CA LEU A 991 30.77 -33.55 44.20
C LEU A 991 32.09 -33.46 43.43
N GLU A 992 32.13 -32.78 42.28
CA GLU A 992 33.35 -32.56 41.51
C GLU A 992 34.37 -31.71 42.27
N ALA A 993 33.92 -30.65 42.96
CA ALA A 993 34.78 -29.85 43.82
C ALA A 993 35.33 -30.69 44.99
N THR A 994 34.49 -31.51 45.62
CA THR A 994 34.90 -32.41 46.72
C THR A 994 35.91 -33.46 46.24
N ALA A 995 35.65 -34.12 45.11
CA ALA A 995 36.56 -35.08 44.50
C ALA A 995 37.89 -34.43 44.08
N SER A 996 37.84 -33.22 43.51
CA SER A 996 39.03 -32.44 43.14
C SER A 996 39.88 -32.06 44.36
N GLN A 997 39.25 -31.68 45.47
CA GLN A 997 39.94 -31.40 46.74
C GLN A 997 40.60 -32.67 47.31
N GLN A 998 39.91 -33.82 47.28
CA GLN A 998 40.46 -35.11 47.73
C GLN A 998 41.65 -35.54 46.85
N LEU A 999 41.51 -35.47 45.52
CA LEU A 999 42.58 -35.79 44.58
C LEU A 999 43.78 -34.82 44.72
N HIS A 1000 43.55 -33.53 44.95
CA HIS A 1000 44.62 -32.57 45.22
C HIS A 1000 45.32 -32.87 46.56
N GLY A 1001 44.57 -33.26 47.60
CA GLY A 1001 45.12 -33.72 48.87
C GLY A 1001 46.02 -34.96 48.72
N LEU A 1002 45.57 -35.97 47.98
CA LEU A 1002 46.34 -37.17 47.68
C LEU A 1002 47.55 -36.88 46.78
N ALA A 1003 47.42 -36.02 45.77
CA ALA A 1003 48.53 -35.58 44.92
C ALA A 1003 49.60 -34.83 45.73
N LYS A 1004 49.20 -34.01 46.70
CA LYS A 1004 50.11 -33.32 47.62
C LYS A 1004 50.83 -34.30 48.56
N GLN A 1005 50.11 -35.26 49.14
CA GLN A 1005 50.69 -36.29 50.00
C GLN A 1005 51.67 -37.21 49.25
N THR A 1006 51.28 -37.67 48.06
CA THR A 1006 52.15 -38.51 47.21
C THR A 1006 53.35 -37.74 46.67
N GLY A 1007 53.18 -36.47 46.29
CA GLY A 1007 54.29 -35.58 45.93
C GLY A 1007 55.29 -35.40 47.09
N GLN A 1008 54.81 -35.15 48.30
CA GLN A 1008 55.66 -35.08 49.51
C GLN A 1008 56.35 -36.41 49.81
N ALA A 1009 55.65 -37.54 49.69
CA ALA A 1009 56.23 -38.86 49.88
C ALA A 1009 57.37 -39.12 48.87
N LEU A 1010 57.11 -38.87 47.57
CA LEU A 1010 58.11 -38.97 46.50
C LEU A 1010 59.30 -38.05 46.73
N GLU A 1011 59.09 -36.80 47.17
CA GLU A 1011 60.18 -35.87 47.49
C GLU A 1011 61.06 -36.41 48.64
N THR A 1012 60.46 -37.01 49.68
CA THR A 1012 61.25 -37.64 50.77
C THR A 1012 61.97 -38.91 50.32
N ILE A 1013 61.40 -39.68 49.39
CA ILE A 1013 62.06 -40.85 48.79
C ILE A 1013 63.21 -40.42 47.90
N GLN A 1014 63.02 -39.40 47.04
CA GLN A 1014 64.06 -38.84 46.18
C GLN A 1014 65.23 -38.25 47.00
N LYS A 1015 64.93 -37.53 48.09
CA LYS A 1015 65.96 -37.04 49.02
C LYS A 1015 66.74 -38.18 49.69
N LYS A 1016 66.09 -39.28 50.07
CA LYS A 1016 66.76 -40.49 50.58
C LYS A 1016 67.60 -41.16 49.49
N LEU A 1017 67.09 -41.25 48.27
CA LEU A 1017 67.76 -41.87 47.13
C LEU A 1017 69.06 -41.14 46.77
N LEU A 1018 69.03 -39.81 46.71
CA LEU A 1018 70.22 -38.97 46.52
C LEU A 1018 71.24 -39.25 47.63
N LEU A 1019 70.84 -39.16 48.91
CA LEU A 1019 71.71 -39.46 50.05
C LEU A 1019 72.25 -40.91 50.09
N THR A 1020 71.63 -41.86 49.38
CA THR A 1020 72.21 -43.20 49.17
C THR A 1020 73.11 -43.29 47.95
N ASN A 1021 72.83 -42.54 46.88
CA ASN A 1021 73.70 -42.45 45.71
C ASN A 1021 75.03 -41.76 46.06
N ASP A 1022 74.97 -40.64 46.79
CA ASP A 1022 76.15 -39.91 47.28
C ASP A 1022 77.10 -40.85 48.03
N LYS A 1023 76.55 -41.72 48.91
CA LYS A 1023 77.31 -42.75 49.63
C LYS A 1023 77.85 -43.86 48.74
N VAL A 1024 77.13 -44.25 47.69
CA VAL A 1024 77.64 -45.21 46.70
C VAL A 1024 78.82 -44.59 45.92
N GLU A 1025 78.77 -43.30 45.62
CA GLU A 1025 79.90 -42.58 45.01
C GLU A 1025 81.09 -42.41 45.97
N GLU A 1026 80.86 -42.17 47.26
CA GLU A 1026 81.89 -42.27 48.31
C GLU A 1026 82.55 -43.67 48.35
N PHE A 1027 81.77 -44.74 48.30
CA PHE A 1027 82.32 -46.11 48.25
C PHE A 1027 83.07 -46.40 46.94
N VAL A 1028 82.56 -45.97 45.78
CA VAL A 1028 83.22 -46.17 44.48
C VAL A 1028 84.53 -45.39 44.39
N THR A 1029 84.58 -44.16 44.92
CA THR A 1029 85.82 -43.36 44.99
C THR A 1029 86.82 -43.98 45.97
N PHE A 1030 86.38 -44.46 47.13
CA PHE A 1030 87.23 -45.22 48.07
C PHE A 1030 87.84 -46.48 47.43
N VAL A 1031 87.04 -47.32 46.76
CA VAL A 1031 87.56 -48.55 46.11
C VAL A 1031 88.50 -48.20 44.96
N LYS A 1032 88.22 -47.15 44.18
CA LYS A 1032 89.13 -46.66 43.12
C LYS A 1032 90.46 -46.13 43.69
N ALA A 1033 90.46 -45.51 44.88
CA ALA A 1033 91.68 -45.12 45.57
C ALA A 1033 92.47 -46.33 46.07
N LEU A 1034 91.82 -47.25 46.80
CA LEU A 1034 92.43 -48.48 47.33
C LEU A 1034 93.05 -49.35 46.22
N THR A 1035 92.40 -49.45 45.06
CA THR A 1035 92.92 -50.22 43.92
C THR A 1035 94.19 -49.61 43.33
N ARG A 1036 94.31 -48.27 43.31
CA ARG A 1036 95.53 -47.56 42.88
C ARG A 1036 96.66 -47.73 43.88
N GLU A 1037 96.36 -47.70 45.18
CA GLU A 1037 97.35 -47.93 46.24
C GLU A 1037 97.93 -49.36 46.15
N LEU A 1038 97.06 -50.36 45.94
CA LEU A 1038 97.46 -51.75 45.70
C LEU A 1038 98.29 -51.90 44.43
N GLN A 1039 97.94 -51.22 43.33
CA GLN A 1039 98.76 -51.18 42.12
C GLN A 1039 100.15 -50.63 42.40
N GLN A 1040 100.26 -49.47 43.06
CA GLN A 1040 101.55 -48.82 43.33
C GLN A 1040 102.44 -49.72 44.21
N SER A 1041 101.87 -50.32 45.25
CA SER A 1041 102.55 -51.31 46.10
C SER A 1041 103.06 -52.53 45.31
N VAL A 1042 102.26 -53.09 44.40
CA VAL A 1042 102.68 -54.19 43.51
C VAL A 1042 103.79 -53.76 42.55
N GLN A 1043 103.72 -52.55 41.99
CA GLN A 1043 104.75 -52.03 41.07
C GLN A 1043 106.06 -51.70 41.82
N GLU A 1044 105.99 -51.19 43.04
CA GLU A 1044 107.15 -51.07 43.93
C GLU A 1044 107.78 -52.43 44.25
N LEU A 1045 106.97 -53.46 44.55
CA LEU A 1045 107.50 -54.80 44.81
C LEU A 1045 108.17 -55.40 43.57
N ARG A 1046 107.57 -55.28 42.38
CA ARG A 1046 108.18 -55.76 41.12
C ARG A 1046 109.46 -55.01 40.76
N THR A 1047 109.52 -53.69 40.96
CA THR A 1047 110.74 -52.91 40.69
C THR A 1047 111.86 -53.26 41.68
N LYS A 1048 111.55 -53.46 42.97
CA LYS A 1048 112.51 -53.96 43.98
C LYS A 1048 113.03 -55.36 43.62
N ILE A 1049 112.16 -56.26 43.13
CA ILE A 1049 112.56 -57.59 42.62
C ILE A 1049 113.46 -57.47 41.37
N LYS A 1050 113.17 -56.58 40.42
CA LYS A 1050 114.02 -56.37 39.23
C LYS A 1050 115.39 -55.78 39.57
N GLN A 1051 115.46 -54.87 40.55
CA GLN A 1051 116.73 -54.35 41.06
C GLN A 1051 117.58 -55.46 41.73
N ALA A 1052 116.95 -56.36 42.49
CA ALA A 1052 117.63 -57.51 43.07
C ALA A 1052 118.23 -58.44 41.98
N LYS A 1053 117.46 -58.76 40.93
CA LYS A 1053 117.91 -59.59 39.80
C LYS A 1053 119.08 -58.99 39.02
N LYS A 1054 119.01 -57.71 38.61
CA LYS A 1054 120.14 -57.09 37.91
C LYS A 1054 121.41 -57.02 38.79
N MET A 1055 121.29 -56.92 40.11
CA MET A 1055 122.44 -57.06 41.04
C MET A 1055 122.95 -58.50 41.25
N GLU A 1056 122.28 -59.50 40.68
CA GLU A 1056 122.71 -60.90 40.62
C GLU A 1056 123.38 -61.20 39.26
N GLU A 1057 122.79 -60.74 38.15
CA GLU A 1057 123.31 -60.90 36.78
C GLU A 1057 124.62 -60.14 36.54
N VAL A 1058 124.73 -58.88 37.01
CA VAL A 1058 125.98 -58.09 36.98
C VAL A 1058 127.09 -58.74 37.82
N ARG A 1059 126.73 -59.65 38.74
CA ARG A 1059 127.68 -60.45 39.55
C ARG A 1059 128.16 -61.70 38.82
N ALA A 1060 127.39 -62.21 37.86
CA ALA A 1060 127.75 -63.36 37.02
C ALA A 1060 128.63 -62.96 35.83
N CYS A 1061 128.31 -61.86 35.14
CA CYS A 1061 128.96 -61.49 33.87
C CYS A 1061 130.47 -61.14 34.01
N LYS A 1062 130.92 -60.67 35.19
CA LYS A 1062 132.32 -60.27 35.48
C LYS A 1062 133.36 -61.43 35.53
N LYS A 1063 133.13 -62.53 34.82
CA LYS A 1063 134.05 -63.68 34.70
C LYS A 1063 134.30 -64.15 33.26
N GLY A 1064 133.62 -63.58 32.25
CA GLY A 1064 133.62 -64.12 30.88
C GLY A 1064 134.63 -63.53 29.90
N LEU A 1065 134.88 -62.21 29.96
CA LEU A 1065 135.59 -61.48 28.89
C LEU A 1065 136.67 -60.55 29.46
N SER A 1066 137.89 -60.61 28.92
CA SER A 1066 138.93 -59.59 29.17
C SER A 1066 138.61 -58.35 28.33
N GLN A 1067 138.78 -57.17 28.92
CA GLN A 1067 138.57 -55.88 28.25
C GLN A 1067 139.51 -55.70 27.03
N GLU A 1068 140.65 -56.41 27.02
CA GLU A 1068 141.57 -56.50 25.89
C GLU A 1068 140.94 -57.17 24.66
N SER A 1069 140.05 -58.16 24.85
CA SER A 1069 139.37 -58.85 23.74
C SER A 1069 138.31 -57.97 23.06
N VAL A 1070 137.63 -57.12 23.83
CA VAL A 1070 136.69 -56.11 23.32
C VAL A 1070 137.43 -55.02 22.55
N GLN A 1071 138.56 -54.53 23.08
CA GLN A 1071 139.42 -53.56 22.38
C GLN A 1071 140.05 -54.13 21.11
N LEU A 1072 140.44 -55.41 21.11
CA LEU A 1072 140.97 -56.08 19.92
C LEU A 1072 139.88 -56.26 18.84
N ALA A 1073 138.68 -56.69 19.22
CA ALA A 1073 137.55 -56.83 18.30
C ALA A 1073 137.16 -55.48 17.68
N ALA A 1074 137.05 -54.42 18.48
CA ALA A 1074 136.80 -53.06 18.03
C ALA A 1074 137.88 -52.58 17.03
N SER A 1075 139.16 -52.85 17.33
CA SER A 1075 140.29 -52.48 16.46
C SER A 1075 140.33 -53.26 15.14
N ILE A 1076 139.92 -54.53 15.13
CA ILE A 1076 139.84 -55.36 13.90
C ILE A 1076 138.66 -54.94 13.03
N LEU A 1077 137.52 -54.63 13.64
CA LEU A 1077 136.29 -54.24 12.94
C LEU A 1077 136.23 -52.73 12.62
N ASN A 1078 137.19 -51.96 13.12
CA ASN A 1078 137.34 -50.51 12.93
C ASN A 1078 136.09 -49.69 13.32
N VAL A 1079 135.47 -50.09 14.45
CA VAL A 1079 134.36 -49.43 15.15
C VAL A 1079 134.79 -49.10 16.58
N SER A 1080 134.12 -48.17 17.27
CA SER A 1080 134.50 -47.85 18.66
C SER A 1080 134.10 -48.96 19.62
N THR A 1081 134.77 -49.05 20.77
CA THR A 1081 134.40 -50.03 21.82
C THR A 1081 133.00 -49.78 22.35
N THR A 1082 132.55 -48.53 22.39
CA THR A 1082 131.18 -48.14 22.75
C THR A 1082 130.15 -48.66 21.76
N ASP A 1083 130.41 -48.56 20.45
CA ASP A 1083 129.50 -49.12 19.42
C ASP A 1083 129.45 -50.65 19.55
N LEU A 1084 130.56 -51.28 19.91
CA LEU A 1084 130.64 -52.73 20.10
C LEU A 1084 129.91 -53.21 21.37
N GLU A 1085 129.93 -52.43 22.45
CA GLU A 1085 129.16 -52.71 23.67
C GLU A 1085 127.65 -52.45 23.45
N GLU A 1086 127.26 -51.40 22.72
CA GLU A 1086 125.85 -51.14 22.36
C GLU A 1086 125.25 -52.22 21.43
N ILE A 1087 126.08 -52.85 20.57
CA ILE A 1087 125.69 -54.03 19.77
C ILE A 1087 125.60 -55.32 20.62
N LEU A 1088 126.20 -55.36 21.81
CA LEU A 1088 126.18 -56.52 22.70
C LEU A 1088 125.10 -56.44 23.80
N GLU A 1089 124.64 -55.24 24.18
CA GLU A 1089 123.50 -55.04 25.11
C GLU A 1089 122.12 -55.25 24.46
N VAL A 1090 121.92 -56.34 23.71
CA VAL A 1090 120.61 -56.74 23.18
C VAL A 1090 119.74 -57.39 24.28
N ASP A 1091 119.39 -56.59 25.30
CA ASP A 1091 118.59 -56.97 26.49
C ASP A 1091 117.06 -57.00 26.18
N ASP A 1092 116.70 -57.22 24.91
CA ASP A 1092 115.34 -57.05 24.36
C ASP A 1092 114.30 -57.96 25.03
N GLU A 1093 114.66 -59.19 25.37
CA GLU A 1093 113.72 -60.17 25.93
C GLU A 1093 113.30 -59.81 27.38
N GLU A 1094 114.21 -59.27 28.20
CA GLU A 1094 113.93 -58.76 29.56
C GLU A 1094 113.04 -57.50 29.52
N THR A 1095 113.26 -56.60 28.54
CA THR A 1095 112.43 -55.39 28.41
C THR A 1095 111.04 -55.69 27.82
N ALA A 1096 110.93 -56.63 26.88
CA ALA A 1096 109.65 -57.08 26.33
C ALA A 1096 108.78 -57.75 27.42
N LYS A 1097 109.38 -58.61 28.24
CA LYS A 1097 108.69 -59.32 29.33
C LYS A 1097 108.14 -58.36 30.39
N THR A 1098 108.92 -57.36 30.78
CA THR A 1098 108.48 -56.35 31.76
C THR A 1098 107.45 -55.35 31.20
N LYS A 1099 107.46 -55.06 29.88
CA LYS A 1099 106.34 -54.36 29.22
C LYS A 1099 105.04 -55.19 29.26
N MET A 1100 105.11 -56.50 29.00
CA MET A 1100 103.94 -57.39 29.06
C MET A 1100 103.33 -57.49 30.46
N GLU A 1101 104.16 -57.51 31.52
CA GLU A 1101 103.67 -57.52 32.90
C GLU A 1101 102.99 -56.20 33.32
N PHE A 1102 103.48 -55.05 32.83
CA PHE A 1102 102.84 -53.76 33.08
C PHE A 1102 101.49 -53.63 32.35
N GLU A 1103 101.41 -54.11 31.10
CA GLU A 1103 100.15 -54.08 30.34
C GLU A 1103 99.10 -55.02 30.96
N LYS A 1104 99.50 -56.17 31.53
CA LYS A 1104 98.61 -57.05 32.31
C LYS A 1104 98.05 -56.37 33.58
N ASP A 1105 98.84 -55.58 34.29
CA ASP A 1105 98.32 -54.79 35.44
C ASP A 1105 97.27 -53.77 34.98
N LYS A 1106 97.53 -53.12 33.84
CA LYS A 1106 96.65 -52.14 33.21
C LYS A 1106 95.35 -52.78 32.68
N GLU A 1107 95.43 -53.99 32.11
CA GLU A 1107 94.25 -54.82 31.78
C GLU A 1107 93.46 -55.19 33.04
N TRP A 1108 94.11 -55.58 34.13
CA TRP A 1108 93.47 -55.92 35.40
C TRP A 1108 92.78 -54.71 36.05
N LEU A 1109 93.39 -53.53 35.98
CA LEU A 1109 92.78 -52.26 36.42
C LEU A 1109 91.58 -51.88 35.56
N GLN A 1110 91.67 -52.02 34.23
CA GLN A 1110 90.52 -51.83 33.35
C GLN A 1110 89.42 -52.87 33.62
N TYR A 1111 89.77 -54.09 34.01
CA TYR A 1111 88.81 -55.12 34.39
C TYR A 1111 88.10 -54.78 35.70
N ILE A 1112 88.82 -54.32 36.74
CA ILE A 1112 88.20 -53.84 37.98
C ILE A 1112 87.34 -52.59 37.73
N GLN A 1113 87.80 -51.64 36.91
CA GLN A 1113 87.02 -50.46 36.58
C GLN A 1113 85.74 -50.85 35.81
N LYS A 1114 85.82 -51.76 34.83
CA LYS A 1114 84.66 -52.33 34.13
C LYS A 1114 83.73 -53.10 35.07
N LEU A 1115 84.25 -53.81 36.08
CA LEU A 1115 83.42 -54.48 37.09
C LEU A 1115 82.68 -53.49 37.99
N LEU A 1116 83.34 -52.41 38.44
CA LEU A 1116 82.70 -51.34 39.22
C LEU A 1116 81.62 -50.63 38.39
N GLU A 1117 81.93 -50.28 37.14
CA GLU A 1117 80.98 -49.65 36.22
C GLU A 1117 79.81 -50.60 35.90
N ALA A 1118 80.07 -51.88 35.65
CA ALA A 1118 79.03 -52.88 35.42
C ALA A 1118 78.17 -53.14 36.67
N GLN A 1119 78.73 -53.11 37.88
CA GLN A 1119 77.95 -53.25 39.12
C GLN A 1119 77.11 -52.00 39.41
N CYS A 1120 77.63 -50.79 39.17
CA CYS A 1120 76.82 -49.57 39.21
C CYS A 1120 75.65 -49.65 38.20
N PHE A 1121 75.92 -50.09 36.96
CA PHE A 1121 74.86 -50.33 35.97
C PHE A 1121 73.87 -51.42 36.41
N LEU A 1122 74.31 -52.52 37.03
CA LEU A 1122 73.41 -53.56 37.52
C LEU A 1122 72.50 -53.07 38.66
N VAL A 1123 73.02 -52.23 39.55
CA VAL A 1123 72.23 -51.59 40.62
C VAL A 1123 71.17 -50.67 40.00
N VAL A 1124 71.55 -49.82 39.03
CA VAL A 1124 70.61 -48.93 38.32
C VAL A 1124 69.56 -49.72 37.53
N ILE A 1125 69.95 -50.81 36.85
CA ILE A 1125 69.03 -51.65 36.08
C ILE A 1125 68.05 -52.41 36.99
N ASN A 1126 68.52 -52.97 38.11
CA ASN A 1126 67.64 -53.61 39.09
C ASN A 1126 66.69 -52.61 39.78
N TRP A 1127 67.08 -51.33 39.88
CA TRP A 1127 66.23 -50.25 40.40
C TRP A 1127 65.21 -49.72 39.38
N LEU A 1128 65.53 -49.78 38.08
CA LEU A 1128 64.57 -49.53 36.98
C LEU A 1128 63.55 -50.65 36.78
N HIS A 1129 63.69 -51.77 37.50
CA HIS A 1129 62.88 -52.97 37.33
C HIS A 1129 61.96 -53.26 38.55
N PHE A 1130 61.85 -52.30 39.48
CA PHE A 1130 61.12 -52.40 40.75
C PHE A 1130 60.24 -51.16 41.00
#